data_AF-A0A328WE20-F1
#
_entry.id   AF-A0A328WE20-F1
#
_cell.length_a   1.000
_cell.length_b   1.000
_cell.length_c   1.000
_cell.angle_alpha   90.00
_cell.angle_beta   90.00
_cell.angle_gamma   90.00
#
_symmetry.space_group_name_H-M   'P 1'
#
loop_
_entity.id
_entity.type
_entity.pdbx_description
1 polymer ?
#
loop_
_entity_poly.entity_id
_entity_poly.type
_entity_poly.pdbx_seq_one_letter_code
_entity_poly.pdbx_strand_id
1 'polypeptide(L)'
;MKRIKPDYLTKAQWKRRMTVWMSTAVLAASLTGFAGEAEAAQPHSSYWYPNTLLEWSPSTDKDALFNRGTVKLEDQRIQGHKVNSNAKEEVKVLSIASMYPSTSGAPSQGSEKFHTYTFSNWQYIDKLVMWGGSAGEGLIVPPSADVIDAAHKNGVPVFGTVFLPQTEHGGKIQWMHDLLKQREDGSFPVADKLIEVATYYGFDGWFINQETQGGTPEDAAKMAQFLTYLQQKKAPGMEVIWYDSMIKEGPVKWQGALTDQNEMFFQAGNQRVSDHMFIDFRWQYKDEKNGKYDYITPFLNSPAKAAELGRSPYDLYAGIDVEAKGYEGKFNWPVVFPDGKKATTSLGIYRPDWAFNSSETHEEYMKKEQIFWAGPGMNPANTSQPEGTDPLAWRGIANDVVAKTVLTDSEFVTHFNTGNGHMFAVDGKVMRSRDWSNRSLQDILPTWRWITETNGKGEALKPGFDFSKSYYGGSSLQVAGAVSKGSSTHVKLYKANIPVEPTTEVSLVYADNAKDAKVKIGLAFSDAPDRYEFFEPGKWTVTGADQDWKQGSVKLNKYKGRTIVGISLQFESAADIADYRANIGKLAVTQVNDKAKKPHQVTDLQVIDNDFRDGIYGDARLSWKAPKQAEDVMYYQVYRVHPDGKYELMGMTGNTVYYVPEMKRMLKEQATKMVVIPVNRHYEQGKASSVSLDWPEYPKPVAAFKADKTLIAPGETVQFTDLSSEVTESWSWSFPGGQPASSTEQNPKVTYPEEGTYEVTLTATNSVGEDLVRKKLITVTREAENGVGNLALGKETSASSFVNEKEAPAFAVDGNDATKWCAVGDGPHWLTVDLGAEHKLSEFVIKHAEAGGEPAAFNTRAFTIQVSLDGREWKDAVSVKDNTKAVSSHAIELTSAQYVRLQIEKATQGGDTATRIYDFEVLGLK
;
A
#
# COMPACT_ATOMS: atom_id res chain seq x y z
N MET A 1 -74.12 1.85 -2.83
CA MET A 1 -75.20 2.29 -3.75
C MET A 1 -74.60 2.94 -5.00
N LYS A 2 -75.42 3.46 -5.93
CA LYS A 2 -75.02 4.13 -7.20
C LYS A 2 -73.96 5.23 -6.92
N ARG A 3 -72.82 5.37 -7.64
CA ARG A 3 -72.53 5.51 -9.10
C ARG A 3 -72.68 6.98 -9.57
N ILE A 4 -71.57 7.57 -10.10
CA ILE A 4 -71.42 8.66 -11.11
C ILE A 4 -70.23 9.61 -10.80
N LYS A 5 -69.19 9.56 -11.67
CA LYS A 5 -68.40 10.69 -12.20
C LYS A 5 -69.00 11.00 -13.62
N PRO A 6 -68.72 12.10 -14.35
CA PRO A 6 -67.57 13.04 -14.28
C PRO A 6 -67.98 14.54 -14.55
N ASP A 7 -67.24 15.54 -15.08
CA ASP A 7 -65.81 15.75 -15.44
C ASP A 7 -65.43 17.27 -15.58
N TYR A 8 -64.16 17.54 -15.96
CA TYR A 8 -63.56 18.66 -16.71
C TYR A 8 -63.84 20.16 -16.38
N LEU A 9 -62.80 20.78 -15.81
CA LEU A 9 -62.10 22.00 -16.24
C LEU A 9 -62.86 23.24 -16.77
N THR A 10 -62.56 24.41 -16.17
CA THR A 10 -62.34 25.66 -16.94
C THR A 10 -61.10 26.42 -16.46
N LYS A 11 -60.40 27.12 -17.37
CA LYS A 11 -59.06 27.71 -17.16
C LYS A 11 -59.04 29.12 -16.51
N ALA A 12 -60.16 29.59 -15.97
CA ALA A 12 -60.41 31.04 -15.80
C ALA A 12 -60.21 31.62 -14.37
N GLN A 13 -60.00 30.81 -13.33
CA GLN A 13 -60.01 31.29 -11.93
C GLN A 13 -58.64 31.31 -11.24
N TRP A 14 -57.54 31.08 -11.96
CA TRP A 14 -56.18 31.00 -11.41
C TRP A 14 -55.37 32.32 -11.46
N LYS A 15 -56.03 33.47 -11.72
CA LYS A 15 -55.38 34.79 -11.85
C LYS A 15 -56.09 35.93 -11.09
N ARG A 16 -56.23 35.81 -9.75
CA ARG A 16 -56.40 37.01 -8.88
C ARG A 16 -56.10 36.86 -7.36
N ARG A 17 -55.37 35.83 -6.93
CA ARG A 17 -54.86 35.70 -5.55
C ARG A 17 -53.44 35.13 -5.48
N MET A 18 -52.46 35.90 -5.97
CA MET A 18 -51.04 35.75 -5.61
C MET A 18 -50.28 37.02 -5.99
N THR A 19 -50.25 37.99 -5.07
CA THR A 19 -49.45 39.23 -5.14
C THR A 19 -49.33 39.78 -3.71
N VAL A 20 -48.17 40.34 -3.35
CA VAL A 20 -47.64 40.47 -1.96
C VAL A 20 -47.05 39.15 -1.45
N TRP A 21 -45.92 39.23 -0.72
CA TRP A 21 -44.93 38.17 -0.48
C TRP A 21 -44.19 37.69 -1.75
N MET A 22 -43.49 38.63 -2.40
CA MET A 22 -42.50 38.30 -3.43
C MET A 22 -41.33 39.31 -3.40
N SER A 23 -40.53 39.27 -2.33
CA SER A 23 -39.42 40.20 -2.11
C SER A 23 -38.28 39.63 -1.25
N THR A 24 -38.01 38.32 -1.36
CA THR A 24 -36.91 37.62 -0.63
C THR A 24 -36.35 36.40 -1.37
N ALA A 25 -36.71 36.19 -2.65
CA ALA A 25 -36.41 34.95 -3.40
C ALA A 25 -35.85 35.20 -4.82
N VAL A 26 -35.16 36.33 -5.04
CA VAL A 26 -34.53 36.68 -6.34
C VAL A 26 -33.03 36.96 -6.14
N LEU A 27 -32.34 36.01 -5.52
CA LEU A 27 -30.87 35.93 -5.48
C LEU A 27 -30.37 34.48 -5.25
N ALA A 28 -31.20 33.49 -5.61
CA ALA A 28 -30.96 32.06 -5.40
C ALA A 28 -31.31 31.21 -6.64
N ALA A 29 -31.35 31.84 -7.83
CA ALA A 29 -31.82 31.22 -9.08
C ALA A 29 -30.89 31.49 -10.28
N SER A 30 -29.60 31.78 -10.01
CA SER A 30 -28.53 31.97 -11.00
C SER A 30 -27.28 31.15 -10.68
N LEU A 31 -27.41 30.12 -9.82
CA LEU A 31 -26.36 29.18 -9.44
C LEU A 31 -26.73 27.71 -9.73
N THR A 32 -27.80 27.46 -10.49
CA THR A 32 -28.07 26.17 -11.12
C THR A 32 -27.15 25.99 -12.34
N GLY A 33 -25.84 25.97 -12.08
CA GLY A 33 -24.77 26.03 -13.08
C GLY A 33 -23.48 25.28 -12.69
N PHE A 34 -23.41 24.74 -11.47
CA PHE A 34 -22.43 23.73 -11.08
C PHE A 34 -23.19 22.49 -10.58
N ALA A 35 -22.99 21.36 -11.26
CA ALA A 35 -23.05 20.09 -10.55
C ALA A 35 -21.87 20.07 -9.56
N GLY A 36 -22.03 19.45 -8.38
CA GLY A 36 -20.96 19.43 -7.39
C GLY A 36 -19.66 18.92 -8.02
N GLU A 37 -18.60 19.73 -7.91
CA GLU A 37 -17.33 19.44 -8.57
C GLU A 37 -16.79 18.11 -8.04
N ALA A 38 -16.59 17.18 -8.98
CA ALA A 38 -16.38 15.78 -8.66
C ALA A 38 -14.89 15.53 -8.46
N GLU A 39 -14.38 15.94 -7.29
CA GLU A 39 -13.00 15.75 -6.85
C GLU A 39 -12.53 14.31 -7.12
N ALA A 40 -11.49 14.16 -7.96
CA ALA A 40 -10.88 12.87 -8.24
C ALA A 40 -9.95 12.42 -7.11
N ALA A 41 -10.53 12.03 -5.98
CA ALA A 41 -9.78 11.35 -4.93
C ALA A 41 -9.16 10.04 -5.45
N GLN A 42 -7.98 9.68 -4.93
CA GLN A 42 -7.44 8.32 -5.03
C GLN A 42 -8.50 7.29 -4.56
N PRO A 43 -8.82 6.26 -5.35
CA PRO A 43 -9.70 5.19 -4.89
C PRO A 43 -8.99 4.25 -3.90
N HIS A 44 -9.70 3.81 -2.88
CA HIS A 44 -9.18 2.97 -1.81
C HIS A 44 -9.99 1.67 -1.63
N SER A 45 -9.32 0.62 -1.14
CA SER A 45 -9.96 -0.61 -0.71
C SER A 45 -10.99 -0.31 0.39
N SER A 46 -12.21 -0.79 0.21
CA SER A 46 -13.31 -0.55 1.15
C SER A 46 -13.04 -1.17 2.53
N TYR A 47 -13.70 -0.67 3.56
CA TYR A 47 -13.75 -1.26 4.90
C TYR A 47 -15.05 -0.82 5.59
N TRP A 48 -15.60 -1.64 6.49
CA TRP A 48 -16.92 -1.39 7.08
C TRP A 48 -17.05 -1.82 8.54
N TYR A 49 -18.01 -1.22 9.23
CA TYR A 49 -18.65 -1.79 10.41
C TYR A 49 -19.90 -2.59 9.95
N PRO A 50 -20.45 -3.52 10.77
CA PRO A 50 -21.59 -4.33 10.37
C PRO A 50 -22.82 -3.53 9.90
N ASN A 51 -23.03 -2.31 10.42
CA ASN A 51 -24.09 -1.41 9.97
C ASN A 51 -23.78 -0.73 8.63
N THR A 52 -22.57 -0.18 8.42
CA THR A 52 -22.23 0.50 7.16
C THR A 52 -22.10 -0.46 5.98
N LEU A 53 -21.79 -1.73 6.23
CA LEU A 53 -21.85 -2.79 5.21
C LEU A 53 -23.31 -3.06 4.73
N LEU A 54 -24.31 -2.93 5.59
CA LEU A 54 -25.71 -3.10 5.18
C LEU A 54 -26.19 -1.99 4.24
N GLU A 55 -25.56 -0.81 4.30
CA GLU A 55 -25.83 0.35 3.45
C GLU A 55 -25.03 0.33 2.14
N TRP A 56 -23.96 -0.47 2.05
CA TRP A 56 -23.09 -0.55 0.87
C TRP A 56 -23.80 -1.13 -0.36
N SER A 57 -23.55 -0.53 -1.52
CA SER A 57 -23.92 -1.05 -2.84
C SER A 57 -22.86 -0.65 -3.87
N PRO A 58 -22.50 -1.54 -4.83
CA PRO A 58 -21.71 -1.18 -6.00
C PRO A 58 -22.23 -0.02 -6.84
N SER A 59 -23.51 0.34 -6.69
CA SER A 59 -24.15 1.45 -7.43
C SER A 59 -24.01 2.81 -6.76
N THR A 60 -23.53 2.87 -5.52
CA THR A 60 -23.41 4.11 -4.71
C THR A 60 -22.00 4.36 -4.20
N ASP A 61 -21.19 3.31 -4.08
CA ASP A 61 -19.76 3.39 -3.80
C ASP A 61 -18.98 3.74 -5.10
N LYS A 62 -18.34 4.92 -5.14
CA LYS A 62 -17.53 5.38 -6.29
C LYS A 62 -16.27 4.53 -6.51
N ASP A 63 -15.76 3.86 -5.47
CA ASP A 63 -14.50 3.11 -5.49
C ASP A 63 -14.75 1.63 -5.78
N ALA A 64 -15.97 1.14 -5.59
CA ALA A 64 -16.34 -0.26 -5.80
C ALA A 64 -15.94 -0.83 -7.17
N LEU A 65 -15.99 -0.04 -8.25
CA LEU A 65 -15.53 -0.52 -9.57
C LEU A 65 -14.01 -0.61 -9.68
N PHE A 66 -13.26 0.23 -8.96
CA PHE A 66 -11.80 0.18 -8.87
C PHE A 66 -11.31 -0.98 -7.98
N ASN A 67 -12.08 -1.33 -6.95
CA ASN A 67 -11.81 -2.40 -5.97
C ASN A 67 -12.10 -3.82 -6.48
N ARG A 68 -12.51 -3.99 -7.74
CA ARG A 68 -12.73 -5.33 -8.32
C ARG A 68 -11.41 -5.96 -8.76
N GLY A 69 -11.17 -7.19 -8.33
CA GLY A 69 -10.22 -8.09 -8.99
C GLY A 69 -10.62 -8.34 -10.44
N THR A 70 -9.61 -8.60 -11.27
CA THR A 70 -9.71 -8.68 -12.73
C THR A 70 -9.16 -10.00 -13.27
N VAL A 71 -8.17 -10.58 -12.57
CA VAL A 71 -7.68 -11.94 -12.78
C VAL A 71 -8.59 -12.93 -12.05
N LYS A 72 -8.95 -14.03 -12.72
CA LYS A 72 -9.65 -15.15 -12.09
C LYS A 72 -8.66 -16.04 -11.35
N LEU A 73 -9.09 -16.69 -10.27
CA LEU A 73 -8.28 -17.69 -9.59
C LEU A 73 -7.87 -18.80 -10.57
N GLU A 74 -6.56 -19.04 -10.68
CA GLU A 74 -6.00 -20.14 -11.45
C GLU A 74 -6.18 -21.46 -10.68
N ASP A 75 -6.97 -22.39 -11.24
CA ASP A 75 -7.33 -23.65 -10.57
C ASP A 75 -6.45 -24.84 -10.98
N GLN A 76 -5.66 -24.74 -12.07
CA GLN A 76 -4.73 -25.77 -12.53
C GLN A 76 -3.38 -25.71 -11.81
N ARG A 77 -3.41 -25.69 -10.48
CA ARG A 77 -2.22 -25.56 -9.62
C ARG A 77 -1.77 -26.90 -9.04
N ILE A 78 -0.49 -27.22 -9.20
CA ILE A 78 0.08 -28.54 -8.85
C ILE A 78 1.32 -28.46 -7.96
N GLN A 79 1.64 -29.53 -7.22
CA GLN A 79 2.89 -29.66 -6.47
C GLN A 79 4.07 -30.17 -7.31
N GLY A 80 3.86 -31.10 -8.24
CA GLY A 80 4.96 -31.74 -8.99
C GLY A 80 6.01 -32.42 -8.08
N HIS A 81 7.23 -32.64 -8.60
CA HIS A 81 8.30 -33.28 -7.83
C HIS A 81 8.80 -32.41 -6.67
N LYS A 82 9.15 -33.00 -5.52
CA LYS A 82 9.77 -32.27 -4.41
C LYS A 82 11.29 -32.15 -4.61
N VAL A 83 11.85 -30.99 -4.25
CA VAL A 83 13.30 -30.70 -4.33
C VAL A 83 14.01 -30.79 -2.97
N ASN A 84 13.24 -30.84 -1.88
CA ASN A 84 13.73 -31.02 -0.52
C ASN A 84 13.31 -32.41 -0.03
N SER A 85 14.22 -33.16 0.60
CA SER A 85 13.95 -34.49 1.14
C SER A 85 12.90 -34.46 2.25
N ASN A 86 12.93 -33.42 3.07
CA ASN A 86 12.16 -33.30 4.32
C ASN A 86 10.70 -32.90 4.04
N ALA A 87 10.46 -32.19 2.92
CA ALA A 87 9.18 -31.62 2.59
C ALA A 87 8.08 -32.69 2.41
N LYS A 88 6.89 -32.35 2.90
CA LYS A 88 5.70 -33.20 2.98
C LYS A 88 4.65 -32.72 1.97
N GLU A 89 3.94 -33.66 1.36
CA GLU A 89 3.02 -33.38 0.25
C GLU A 89 1.60 -33.07 0.74
N GLU A 90 1.20 -33.63 1.89
CA GLU A 90 -0.13 -33.44 2.48
C GLU A 90 -0.34 -32.08 3.16
N VAL A 91 0.73 -31.28 3.34
CA VAL A 91 0.69 -30.01 4.06
C VAL A 91 0.12 -28.89 3.19
N LYS A 92 -0.87 -28.16 3.73
CA LYS A 92 -1.29 -26.85 3.23
C LYS A 92 -0.69 -25.74 4.09
N VAL A 93 -0.56 -24.53 3.54
CA VAL A 93 -0.17 -23.34 4.32
C VAL A 93 -1.19 -22.21 4.15
N LEU A 94 -1.64 -21.64 5.27
CA LEU A 94 -2.52 -20.47 5.34
C LEU A 94 -1.70 -19.27 5.83
N SER A 95 -1.49 -18.28 4.96
CA SER A 95 -0.86 -17.01 5.33
C SER A 95 -1.93 -16.03 5.80
N ILE A 96 -1.70 -15.34 6.92
CA ILE A 96 -2.49 -14.19 7.38
C ILE A 96 -1.55 -13.00 7.42
N ALA A 97 -1.60 -12.12 6.42
CA ALA A 97 -0.59 -11.08 6.22
C ALA A 97 -1.20 -9.70 6.00
N SER A 98 -0.63 -8.67 6.63
CA SER A 98 -1.02 -7.27 6.45
C SER A 98 -0.44 -6.77 5.12
N MET A 99 -1.28 -6.73 4.08
CA MET A 99 -0.85 -6.33 2.74
C MET A 99 -0.63 -4.81 2.58
N TYR A 100 -0.97 -4.05 3.62
CA TYR A 100 -0.77 -2.61 3.82
C TYR A 100 -0.47 -2.33 5.30
N PRO A 101 0.09 -1.15 5.65
CA PRO A 101 0.36 -0.79 7.05
C PRO A 101 -0.89 -0.36 7.85
N SER A 102 -2.05 -0.21 7.21
CA SER A 102 -3.30 0.24 7.81
C SER A 102 -4.52 -0.37 7.10
N THR A 103 -5.67 -0.40 7.76
CA THR A 103 -6.94 -0.87 7.15
C THR A 103 -7.46 0.16 6.14
N SER A 104 -7.46 1.41 6.58
CA SER A 104 -7.82 2.59 5.80
C SER A 104 -6.63 3.06 4.95
N GLY A 105 -6.90 3.80 3.87
CA GLY A 105 -5.86 4.37 3.01
C GLY A 105 -5.10 3.37 2.12
N ALA A 106 -5.52 2.10 2.07
CA ALA A 106 -5.00 1.10 1.15
C ALA A 106 -5.45 1.38 -0.30
N PRO A 107 -4.59 1.79 -1.25
CA PRO A 107 -5.02 2.21 -2.59
C PRO A 107 -5.44 1.03 -3.48
N SER A 108 -6.58 1.13 -4.17
CA SER A 108 -7.24 0.01 -4.86
C SER A 108 -6.39 -0.75 -5.88
N GLN A 109 -5.50 -0.04 -6.59
CA GLN A 109 -4.76 -0.55 -7.75
C GLN A 109 -3.26 -0.19 -7.69
N GLY A 110 -2.69 -0.18 -6.48
CA GLY A 110 -1.30 0.18 -6.24
C GLY A 110 -1.06 1.68 -6.03
N SER A 111 0.22 2.09 -5.94
CA SER A 111 0.63 3.42 -5.48
C SER A 111 1.93 3.93 -6.10
N GLU A 112 2.18 5.23 -5.95
CA GLU A 112 3.40 5.94 -6.38
C GLU A 112 4.62 5.70 -5.45
N LYS A 113 4.80 4.46 -4.98
CA LYS A 113 5.86 4.07 -4.03
C LYS A 113 6.52 2.76 -4.44
N PHE A 114 7.86 2.71 -4.46
CA PHE A 114 8.61 1.48 -4.73
C PHE A 114 8.58 0.47 -3.57
N HIS A 115 8.86 0.93 -2.35
CA HIS A 115 8.97 0.08 -1.17
C HIS A 115 7.57 -0.23 -0.61
N THR A 116 7.05 -1.41 -0.96
CA THR A 116 5.80 -1.97 -0.44
C THR A 116 5.92 -3.49 -0.31
N TYR A 117 4.98 -4.14 0.40
CA TYR A 117 4.96 -5.60 0.55
C TYR A 117 4.49 -6.28 -0.75
N THR A 118 5.40 -6.38 -1.72
CA THR A 118 5.29 -7.22 -2.92
C THR A 118 5.58 -8.68 -2.55
N PHE A 119 4.65 -9.30 -1.81
CA PHE A 119 4.76 -10.72 -1.48
C PHE A 119 4.96 -11.55 -2.76
N SER A 120 5.84 -12.55 -2.67
CA SER A 120 6.34 -13.26 -3.87
C SER A 120 6.62 -14.74 -3.66
N ASN A 121 6.39 -15.29 -2.47
CA ASN A 121 6.58 -16.72 -2.16
C ASN A 121 5.28 -17.52 -2.28
N TRP A 122 4.40 -17.13 -3.22
CA TRP A 122 3.10 -17.75 -3.46
C TRP A 122 3.15 -19.26 -3.62
N GLN A 123 4.21 -19.82 -4.21
CA GLN A 123 4.41 -21.26 -4.38
C GLN A 123 4.34 -22.06 -3.06
N TYR A 124 4.59 -21.44 -1.91
CA TYR A 124 4.55 -22.11 -0.61
C TYR A 124 3.22 -21.97 0.14
N ILE A 125 2.27 -21.15 -0.34
CA ILE A 125 0.98 -20.93 0.34
C ILE A 125 -0.22 -21.47 -0.45
N ASP A 126 -1.20 -22.00 0.27
CA ASP A 126 -2.47 -22.49 -0.28
C ASP A 126 -3.57 -21.43 -0.19
N LYS A 127 -3.46 -20.50 0.76
CA LYS A 127 -4.46 -19.47 1.05
C LYS A 127 -3.78 -18.21 1.58
N LEU A 128 -4.30 -17.04 1.22
CA LEU A 128 -3.93 -15.75 1.81
C LEU A 128 -5.16 -15.11 2.45
N VAL A 129 -5.10 -14.80 3.74
CA VAL A 129 -5.98 -13.82 4.37
C VAL A 129 -5.28 -12.47 4.29
N MET A 130 -5.92 -11.50 3.64
CA MET A 130 -5.50 -10.11 3.75
C MET A 130 -5.90 -9.63 5.14
N TRP A 131 -4.90 -9.50 6.01
CA TRP A 131 -5.09 -9.03 7.37
C TRP A 131 -5.40 -7.53 7.38
N GLY A 132 -6.30 -7.14 8.28
CA GLY A 132 -6.78 -5.77 8.43
C GLY A 132 -8.02 -5.75 9.31
N GLY A 133 -8.39 -4.55 9.74
CA GLY A 133 -9.51 -4.30 10.64
C GLY A 133 -9.03 -3.81 11.99
N SER A 134 -9.71 -2.80 12.52
CA SER A 134 -9.42 -2.20 13.83
C SER A 134 -10.66 -1.55 14.42
N ALA A 135 -10.70 -1.40 15.75
CA ALA A 135 -11.84 -0.78 16.43
C ALA A 135 -12.07 0.70 16.05
N GLY A 136 -11.10 1.36 15.42
CA GLY A 136 -11.19 2.75 14.95
C GLY A 136 -11.48 2.92 13.45
N GLU A 137 -11.02 2.00 12.60
CA GLU A 137 -11.21 2.11 11.14
C GLU A 137 -12.46 1.36 10.66
N GLY A 138 -12.60 0.10 11.06
CA GLY A 138 -13.64 -0.81 10.55
C GLY A 138 -13.30 -2.28 10.86
N LEU A 139 -14.31 -3.14 10.85
CA LEU A 139 -14.20 -4.54 11.31
C LEU A 139 -14.24 -5.57 10.17
N ILE A 140 -14.76 -5.17 9.01
CA ILE A 140 -14.96 -6.02 7.84
C ILE A 140 -14.14 -5.44 6.70
N VAL A 141 -13.19 -6.22 6.20
CA VAL A 141 -12.15 -5.78 5.28
C VAL A 141 -12.01 -6.78 4.14
N PRO A 142 -12.45 -6.46 2.91
CA PRO A 142 -12.18 -7.26 1.72
C PRO A 142 -10.70 -7.11 1.31
N PRO A 143 -10.14 -8.05 0.53
CA PRO A 143 -8.84 -7.87 -0.11
C PRO A 143 -8.91 -6.76 -1.17
N SER A 144 -7.80 -6.03 -1.37
CA SER A 144 -7.67 -5.04 -2.45
C SER A 144 -7.50 -5.72 -3.81
N ALA A 145 -7.92 -5.07 -4.90
CA ALA A 145 -7.88 -5.64 -6.25
C ALA A 145 -6.46 -6.08 -6.68
N ASP A 146 -5.42 -5.34 -6.28
CA ASP A 146 -4.03 -5.68 -6.60
C ASP A 146 -3.50 -6.93 -5.87
N VAL A 147 -4.03 -7.21 -4.67
CA VAL A 147 -3.75 -8.43 -3.91
C VAL A 147 -4.56 -9.60 -4.47
N ILE A 148 -5.83 -9.38 -4.83
CA ILE A 148 -6.66 -10.38 -5.53
C ILE A 148 -5.95 -10.83 -6.81
N ASP A 149 -5.59 -9.88 -7.68
CA ASP A 149 -4.98 -10.20 -8.97
C ASP A 149 -3.64 -10.94 -8.84
N ALA A 150 -2.81 -10.60 -7.84
CA ALA A 150 -1.54 -11.29 -7.60
C ALA A 150 -1.74 -12.71 -7.05
N ALA A 151 -2.65 -12.89 -6.09
CA ALA A 151 -2.94 -14.18 -5.47
C ALA A 151 -3.58 -15.13 -6.48
N HIS A 152 -4.61 -14.67 -7.18
CA HIS A 152 -5.36 -15.42 -8.20
C HIS A 152 -4.46 -15.93 -9.33
N LYS A 153 -3.59 -15.07 -9.86
CA LYS A 153 -2.63 -15.43 -10.92
C LYS A 153 -1.69 -16.56 -10.50
N ASN A 154 -1.32 -16.60 -9.21
CA ASN A 154 -0.48 -17.66 -8.64
C ASN A 154 -1.28 -18.87 -8.12
N GLY A 155 -2.59 -18.94 -8.37
CA GLY A 155 -3.51 -19.98 -7.92
C GLY A 155 -3.62 -20.07 -6.39
N VAL A 156 -3.62 -18.92 -5.73
CA VAL A 156 -3.84 -18.78 -4.29
C VAL A 156 -5.17 -18.07 -4.06
N PRO A 157 -6.21 -18.76 -3.54
CA PRO A 157 -7.44 -18.09 -3.12
C PRO A 157 -7.16 -17.10 -1.99
N VAL A 158 -7.82 -15.94 -2.05
CA VAL A 158 -7.64 -14.82 -1.12
C VAL A 158 -8.92 -14.50 -0.34
N PHE A 159 -8.74 -14.20 0.94
CA PHE A 159 -9.78 -14.08 1.94
C PHE A 159 -9.78 -12.69 2.57
N GLY A 160 -10.97 -12.08 2.68
CA GLY A 160 -11.18 -10.90 3.50
C GLY A 160 -11.20 -11.24 4.99
N THR A 161 -11.05 -10.24 5.84
CA THR A 161 -11.08 -10.39 7.30
C THR A 161 -12.38 -9.82 7.88
N VAL A 162 -13.03 -10.57 8.77
CA VAL A 162 -14.03 -10.08 9.73
C VAL A 162 -13.42 -10.22 11.12
N PHE A 163 -12.95 -9.10 11.67
CA PHE A 163 -12.28 -9.06 12.97
C PHE A 163 -13.16 -8.36 14.00
N LEU A 164 -13.50 -9.08 15.07
CA LEU A 164 -14.16 -8.56 16.26
C LEU A 164 -13.10 -8.44 17.36
N PRO A 165 -12.53 -7.24 17.64
CA PRO A 165 -11.29 -7.12 18.41
C PRO A 165 -11.40 -7.56 19.87
N GLN A 166 -10.25 -7.79 20.51
CA GLN A 166 -10.13 -7.91 21.96
C GLN A 166 -10.71 -6.66 22.64
N THR A 167 -11.32 -6.82 23.81
CA THR A 167 -11.88 -5.69 24.58
C THR A 167 -10.82 -4.68 25.02
N GLU A 168 -9.57 -5.12 25.20
CA GLU A 168 -8.42 -4.25 25.49
C GLU A 168 -7.92 -3.44 24.29
N HIS A 169 -8.34 -3.82 23.08
CA HIS A 169 -8.10 -3.10 21.82
C HIS A 169 -9.37 -2.40 21.30
N GLY A 170 -10.29 -2.05 22.21
CA GLY A 170 -11.50 -1.29 21.90
C GLY A 170 -12.65 -2.12 21.32
N GLY A 171 -12.54 -3.45 21.32
CA GLY A 171 -13.61 -4.38 20.90
C GLY A 171 -14.87 -4.27 21.75
N LYS A 172 -16.04 -4.35 21.10
CA LYS A 172 -17.36 -4.15 21.73
C LYS A 172 -18.27 -5.31 21.35
N ILE A 173 -18.81 -6.03 22.35
CA ILE A 173 -19.64 -7.21 22.12
C ILE A 173 -20.90 -6.90 21.28
N GLN A 174 -21.37 -5.65 21.32
CA GLN A 174 -22.44 -5.16 20.45
C GLN A 174 -22.14 -5.35 18.96
N TRP A 175 -20.89 -5.17 18.51
CA TRP A 175 -20.53 -5.39 17.10
C TRP A 175 -20.67 -6.85 16.67
N MET A 176 -20.47 -7.80 17.60
CA MET A 176 -20.81 -9.20 17.38
C MET A 176 -22.33 -9.38 17.29
N HIS A 177 -23.12 -8.74 18.15
CA HIS A 177 -24.59 -8.79 18.08
C HIS A 177 -25.14 -8.16 16.78
N ASP A 178 -24.49 -7.12 16.25
CA ASP A 178 -24.84 -6.46 14.99
C ASP A 178 -24.51 -7.35 13.78
N LEU A 179 -23.33 -8.00 13.78
CA LEU A 179 -22.95 -9.03 12.81
C LEU A 179 -23.92 -10.22 12.82
N LEU A 180 -24.27 -10.69 14.03
CA LEU A 180 -25.19 -11.80 14.27
C LEU A 180 -26.66 -11.35 14.33
N LYS A 181 -27.00 -10.17 13.81
CA LYS A 181 -28.41 -9.76 13.67
C LYS A 181 -29.09 -10.68 12.65
N GLN A 182 -30.35 -11.03 12.90
CA GLN A 182 -31.08 -12.01 12.10
C GLN A 182 -32.45 -11.43 11.73
N ARG A 183 -32.94 -11.70 10.52
CA ARG A 183 -34.29 -11.36 10.06
C ARG A 183 -35.30 -12.40 10.58
N GLU A 184 -36.60 -12.08 10.53
CA GLU A 184 -37.68 -12.98 10.98
C GLU A 184 -37.78 -14.30 10.19
N ASP A 185 -37.24 -14.36 8.97
CA ASP A 185 -37.15 -15.55 8.13
C ASP A 185 -35.92 -16.45 8.45
N GLY A 186 -35.13 -16.08 9.46
CA GLY A 186 -33.92 -16.79 9.88
C GLY A 186 -32.64 -16.40 9.11
N SER A 187 -32.72 -15.51 8.13
CA SER A 187 -31.54 -15.06 7.36
C SER A 187 -30.67 -14.04 8.12
N PHE A 188 -29.37 -14.03 7.84
CA PHE A 188 -28.42 -13.08 8.40
C PHE A 188 -28.04 -12.03 7.34
N PRO A 189 -28.46 -10.75 7.49
CA PRO A 189 -28.32 -9.75 6.43
C PRO A 189 -26.86 -9.34 6.20
N VAL A 190 -26.01 -9.43 7.24
CA VAL A 190 -24.57 -9.16 7.11
C VAL A 190 -23.90 -10.32 6.37
N ALA A 191 -24.31 -11.57 6.61
CA ALA A 191 -23.81 -12.73 5.85
C ALA A 191 -24.16 -12.64 4.35
N ASP A 192 -25.39 -12.20 4.01
CA ASP A 192 -25.75 -11.92 2.61
C ASP A 192 -24.79 -10.89 1.98
N LYS A 193 -24.47 -9.81 2.71
CA LYS A 193 -23.55 -8.76 2.24
C LYS A 193 -22.10 -9.22 2.12
N LEU A 194 -21.61 -10.07 3.04
CA LEU A 194 -20.29 -10.70 2.92
C LEU A 194 -20.19 -11.52 1.63
N ILE A 195 -21.25 -12.24 1.24
CA ILE A 195 -21.32 -12.99 -0.02
C ILE A 195 -21.43 -12.04 -1.21
N GLU A 196 -22.23 -10.97 -1.13
CA GLU A 196 -22.39 -9.95 -2.18
C GLU A 196 -21.06 -9.26 -2.50
N VAL A 197 -20.33 -8.78 -1.48
CA VAL A 197 -19.01 -8.14 -1.61
C VAL A 197 -18.00 -9.10 -2.25
N ALA A 198 -17.88 -10.32 -1.72
CA ALA A 198 -16.92 -11.31 -2.24
C ALA A 198 -17.24 -11.72 -3.68
N THR A 199 -18.52 -11.83 -4.04
CA THR A 199 -18.96 -12.12 -5.42
C THR A 199 -18.72 -10.93 -6.36
N TYR A 200 -18.89 -9.69 -5.88
CA TYR A 200 -18.75 -8.50 -6.71
C TYR A 200 -17.29 -8.08 -6.93
N TYR A 201 -16.47 -8.01 -5.86
CA TYR A 201 -15.03 -7.74 -5.97
C TYR A 201 -14.26 -8.96 -6.50
N GLY A 202 -14.80 -10.17 -6.34
CA GLY A 202 -14.25 -11.41 -6.91
C GLY A 202 -13.11 -11.98 -6.07
N PHE A 203 -13.40 -12.38 -4.83
CA PHE A 203 -12.47 -13.09 -3.95
C PHE A 203 -13.16 -14.25 -3.21
N ASP A 204 -12.36 -15.15 -2.62
CA ASP A 204 -12.77 -16.51 -2.30
C ASP A 204 -13.40 -16.70 -0.91
N GLY A 205 -13.68 -15.62 -0.19
CA GLY A 205 -14.47 -15.65 1.04
C GLY A 205 -13.78 -14.98 2.23
N TRP A 206 -14.01 -15.52 3.43
CA TRP A 206 -13.81 -14.76 4.68
C TRP A 206 -13.13 -15.55 5.80
N PHE A 207 -12.19 -14.89 6.46
CA PHE A 207 -11.63 -15.26 7.77
C PHE A 207 -12.41 -14.56 8.87
N ILE A 208 -13.02 -15.34 9.77
CA ILE A 208 -13.83 -14.84 10.88
C ILE A 208 -13.03 -14.99 12.17
N ASN A 209 -12.69 -13.86 12.80
CA ASN A 209 -11.97 -13.82 14.07
C ASN A 209 -12.82 -13.17 15.17
N GLN A 210 -13.19 -13.96 16.18
CA GLN A 210 -14.01 -13.53 17.31
C GLN A 210 -13.13 -13.42 18.56
N GLU A 211 -12.55 -12.24 18.80
CA GLU A 211 -11.67 -11.97 19.95
C GLU A 211 -12.37 -11.15 21.05
N THR A 212 -13.60 -10.69 20.79
CA THR A 212 -14.35 -9.88 21.75
C THR A 212 -14.92 -10.72 22.89
N GLN A 213 -14.36 -10.55 24.08
CA GLN A 213 -14.84 -11.18 25.31
C GLN A 213 -16.27 -10.74 25.69
N GLY A 214 -16.97 -11.60 26.44
CA GLY A 214 -18.28 -11.33 27.02
C GLY A 214 -19.47 -12.04 26.37
N GLY A 215 -19.25 -12.91 25.38
CA GLY A 215 -20.30 -13.74 24.77
C GLY A 215 -20.86 -14.82 25.70
N THR A 216 -22.08 -15.26 25.39
CA THR A 216 -22.86 -16.29 26.11
C THR A 216 -22.98 -17.59 25.31
N PRO A 217 -23.44 -18.72 25.90
CA PRO A 217 -23.72 -19.95 25.14
C PRO A 217 -24.74 -19.73 24.01
N GLU A 218 -25.70 -18.83 24.22
CA GLU A 218 -26.68 -18.39 23.22
C GLU A 218 -26.00 -17.66 22.06
N ASP A 219 -25.01 -16.81 22.33
CA ASP A 219 -24.21 -16.14 21.29
C ASP A 219 -23.32 -17.11 20.52
N ALA A 220 -22.69 -18.08 21.21
CA ALA A 220 -21.91 -19.14 20.58
C ALA A 220 -22.77 -19.99 19.63
N ALA A 221 -23.97 -20.38 20.06
CA ALA A 221 -24.95 -21.06 19.21
C ALA A 221 -25.36 -20.18 18.00
N LYS A 222 -25.52 -18.86 18.19
CA LYS A 222 -25.88 -17.94 17.12
C LYS A 222 -24.74 -17.67 16.13
N MET A 223 -23.48 -17.64 16.60
CA MET A 223 -22.29 -17.59 15.76
C MET A 223 -22.17 -18.86 14.90
N ALA A 224 -22.36 -20.05 15.47
CA ALA A 224 -22.40 -21.29 14.71
C ALA A 224 -23.56 -21.32 13.68
N GLN A 225 -24.72 -20.72 13.99
CA GLN A 225 -25.81 -20.54 13.02
C GLN A 225 -25.45 -19.57 11.89
N PHE A 226 -24.78 -18.46 12.18
CA PHE A 226 -24.30 -17.49 11.17
C PHE A 226 -23.27 -18.11 10.22
N LEU A 227 -22.28 -18.84 10.77
CA LEU A 227 -21.29 -19.60 10.00
C LEU A 227 -21.96 -20.70 9.15
N THR A 228 -22.93 -21.43 9.71
CA THR A 228 -23.74 -22.42 8.97
C THR A 228 -24.55 -21.78 7.85
N TYR A 229 -25.12 -20.59 8.07
CA TYR A 229 -25.84 -19.84 7.04
C TYR A 229 -24.90 -19.41 5.91
N LEU A 230 -23.69 -18.90 6.22
CA LEU A 230 -22.66 -18.66 5.21
C LEU A 230 -22.34 -19.94 4.41
N GLN A 231 -22.11 -21.08 5.07
CA GLN A 231 -21.88 -22.37 4.38
C GLN A 231 -23.02 -22.78 3.44
N GLN A 232 -24.26 -22.47 3.78
CA GLN A 232 -25.45 -22.80 2.99
C GLN A 232 -25.78 -21.79 1.88
N LYS A 233 -25.17 -20.60 1.88
CA LYS A 233 -25.49 -19.49 0.96
C LYS A 233 -24.32 -19.00 0.09
N LYS A 234 -23.08 -19.27 0.51
CA LYS A 234 -21.86 -18.87 -0.21
C LYS A 234 -21.85 -19.38 -1.66
N ALA A 235 -21.17 -18.65 -2.54
CA ALA A 235 -21.00 -19.08 -3.92
C ALA A 235 -20.15 -20.37 -4.01
N PRO A 236 -20.30 -21.20 -5.06
CA PRO A 236 -19.38 -22.32 -5.31
C PRO A 236 -17.92 -21.84 -5.37
N GLY A 237 -17.01 -22.57 -4.73
CA GLY A 237 -15.60 -22.20 -4.60
C GLY A 237 -15.29 -21.30 -3.39
N MET A 238 -16.24 -20.49 -2.93
CA MET A 238 -16.06 -19.65 -1.75
C MET A 238 -15.91 -20.50 -0.47
N GLU A 239 -15.13 -20.03 0.49
CA GLU A 239 -14.83 -20.71 1.75
C GLU A 239 -14.91 -19.77 2.97
N VAL A 240 -15.11 -20.35 4.15
CA VAL A 240 -15.09 -19.66 5.45
C VAL A 240 -14.04 -20.29 6.35
N ILE A 241 -13.15 -19.47 6.89
CA ILE A 241 -12.10 -19.86 7.84
C ILE A 241 -12.48 -19.30 9.22
N TRP A 242 -12.38 -20.11 10.26
CA TRP A 242 -12.66 -19.72 11.66
C TRP A 242 -11.37 -19.72 12.49
N TYR A 243 -11.23 -18.78 13.44
CA TYR A 243 -10.10 -18.74 14.38
C TYR A 243 -10.46 -19.36 15.74
N ASP A 244 -9.62 -20.26 16.26
CA ASP A 244 -9.76 -20.94 17.56
C ASP A 244 -9.75 -19.94 18.74
N SER A 245 -10.93 -19.44 19.10
CA SER A 245 -11.12 -18.30 20.02
C SER A 245 -12.35 -18.47 20.91
N MET A 246 -13.55 -18.14 20.40
CA MET A 246 -14.83 -18.38 21.07
C MET A 246 -15.02 -19.87 21.33
N ILE A 247 -15.47 -20.24 22.53
CA ILE A 247 -15.89 -21.61 22.87
C ILE A 247 -17.42 -21.69 23.03
N LYS A 248 -17.96 -22.91 23.05
CA LYS A 248 -19.41 -23.18 23.12
C LYS A 248 -20.13 -22.58 24.33
N GLU A 249 -19.42 -22.30 25.42
CA GLU A 249 -19.96 -21.60 26.60
C GLU A 249 -20.05 -20.07 26.41
N GLY A 250 -19.58 -19.50 25.30
CA GLY A 250 -19.66 -18.08 24.96
C GLY A 250 -18.37 -17.22 25.01
N PRO A 251 -17.46 -17.36 25.99
CA PRO A 251 -16.29 -16.49 26.09
C PRO A 251 -15.17 -16.92 25.14
N VAL A 252 -14.20 -16.03 24.93
CA VAL A 252 -12.97 -16.36 24.18
C VAL A 252 -12.01 -17.10 25.10
N LYS A 253 -11.66 -18.33 24.74
CA LYS A 253 -10.67 -19.20 25.39
C LYS A 253 -10.02 -20.11 24.34
N TRP A 254 -9.05 -19.55 23.62
CA TRP A 254 -8.23 -20.27 22.63
C TRP A 254 -7.78 -21.65 23.15
N GLN A 255 -8.03 -22.71 22.38
CA GLN A 255 -7.76 -24.09 22.80
C GLN A 255 -6.34 -24.56 22.45
N GLY A 256 -5.73 -23.98 21.41
CA GLY A 256 -4.51 -24.52 20.79
C GLY A 256 -4.74 -25.89 20.14
N ALA A 257 -6.00 -26.25 19.86
CA ALA A 257 -6.40 -27.57 19.38
C ALA A 257 -7.85 -27.56 18.87
N LEU A 258 -8.22 -28.56 18.06
CA LEU A 258 -9.63 -28.91 17.85
C LEU A 258 -10.12 -29.75 19.03
N THR A 259 -11.12 -29.28 19.77
CA THR A 259 -11.63 -29.91 21.00
C THR A 259 -13.15 -29.86 21.08
N ASP A 260 -13.74 -30.62 22.01
CA ASP A 260 -15.16 -30.56 22.39
C ASP A 260 -15.64 -29.15 22.82
N GLN A 261 -14.74 -28.15 22.98
CA GLN A 261 -15.09 -26.77 23.34
C GLN A 261 -15.31 -25.88 22.10
N ASN A 262 -14.64 -26.16 20.97
CA ASN A 262 -14.68 -25.34 19.76
C ASN A 262 -15.16 -26.09 18.49
N GLU A 263 -15.37 -27.41 18.56
CA GLU A 263 -15.81 -28.25 17.42
C GLU A 263 -17.03 -27.69 16.67
N MET A 264 -18.00 -27.09 17.38
CA MET A 264 -19.25 -26.60 16.82
C MET A 264 -19.10 -25.45 15.82
N PHE A 265 -17.94 -24.78 15.80
CA PHE A 265 -17.62 -23.74 14.81
C PHE A 265 -16.95 -24.31 13.54
N PHE A 266 -16.50 -25.57 13.60
CA PHE A 266 -15.89 -26.30 12.48
C PHE A 266 -16.88 -27.27 11.83
N GLN A 267 -17.56 -28.09 12.65
CA GLN A 267 -18.46 -29.16 12.24
C GLN A 267 -19.52 -29.46 13.31
N ALA A 268 -20.80 -29.48 12.93
CA ALA A 268 -21.93 -29.80 13.78
C ALA A 268 -22.61 -31.10 13.31
N GLY A 269 -22.08 -32.25 13.74
CA GLY A 269 -22.47 -33.56 13.21
C GLY A 269 -22.23 -33.64 11.71
N ASN A 270 -23.28 -33.88 10.92
CA ASN A 270 -23.17 -33.92 9.45
C ASN A 270 -23.15 -32.52 8.79
N GLN A 271 -23.43 -31.43 9.52
CA GLN A 271 -23.43 -30.07 8.96
C GLN A 271 -22.03 -29.44 9.09
N ARG A 272 -21.46 -29.01 7.95
CA ARG A 272 -20.22 -28.21 7.93
C ARG A 272 -20.52 -26.80 8.44
N VAL A 273 -19.66 -26.27 9.32
CA VAL A 273 -19.82 -24.92 9.90
C VAL A 273 -18.71 -23.98 9.43
N SER A 274 -17.47 -24.45 9.36
CA SER A 274 -16.39 -23.78 8.61
C SER A 274 -15.71 -24.73 7.62
N ASP A 275 -15.13 -24.16 6.57
CA ASP A 275 -14.29 -24.94 5.66
C ASP A 275 -12.95 -25.27 6.30
N HIS A 276 -12.37 -24.33 7.05
CA HIS A 276 -11.08 -24.46 7.72
C HIS A 276 -11.10 -23.85 9.13
N MET A 277 -10.17 -24.27 9.98
CA MET A 277 -9.94 -23.68 11.30
C MET A 277 -8.46 -23.32 11.46
N PHE A 278 -8.16 -22.07 11.79
CA PHE A 278 -6.85 -21.65 12.25
C PHE A 278 -6.77 -21.91 13.76
N ILE A 279 -5.79 -22.70 14.17
CA ILE A 279 -5.56 -23.12 15.55
C ILE A 279 -4.61 -22.13 16.22
N ASP A 280 -4.97 -21.67 17.41
CA ASP A 280 -4.20 -20.67 18.15
C ASP A 280 -2.78 -21.14 18.51
N PHE A 281 -1.84 -20.19 18.59
CA PHE A 281 -0.40 -20.38 18.76
C PHE A 281 0.02 -21.24 19.97
N ARG A 282 -0.88 -21.41 20.95
CA ARG A 282 -0.58 -22.10 22.23
C ARG A 282 -0.23 -23.58 22.08
N TRP A 283 -0.60 -24.25 20.96
CA TRP A 283 -0.31 -25.67 20.68
C TRP A 283 1.16 -26.10 20.91
N GLN A 284 2.07 -25.13 20.87
CA GLN A 284 3.51 -25.31 21.00
C GLN A 284 3.99 -25.56 22.44
N TYR A 285 3.18 -25.25 23.46
CA TYR A 285 3.64 -25.14 24.86
C TYR A 285 3.08 -26.19 25.82
N LYS A 286 3.93 -26.57 26.78
CA LYS A 286 3.62 -27.46 27.91
C LYS A 286 4.46 -27.06 29.12
N ASP A 287 3.85 -26.89 30.29
CA ASP A 287 4.55 -26.61 31.54
C ASP A 287 5.13 -27.89 32.14
N GLU A 288 6.34 -28.25 31.74
CA GLU A 288 7.08 -29.41 32.28
C GLU A 288 7.47 -29.27 33.76
N LYS A 289 7.40 -28.07 34.34
CA LYS A 289 7.89 -27.80 35.70
C LYS A 289 6.81 -27.92 36.77
N ASN A 290 5.59 -27.47 36.48
CA ASN A 290 4.47 -27.51 37.43
C ASN A 290 3.20 -28.16 36.87
N GLY A 291 3.18 -28.56 35.60
CA GLY A 291 2.01 -29.16 34.94
C GLY A 291 0.82 -28.21 34.80
N LYS A 292 1.01 -26.90 34.92
CA LYS A 292 -0.10 -25.91 34.99
C LYS A 292 -0.92 -25.82 33.69
N TYR A 293 -0.31 -26.17 32.55
CA TYR A 293 -0.98 -26.21 31.23
C TYR A 293 -0.23 -27.15 30.28
N ASP A 294 -0.99 -27.82 29.41
CA ASP A 294 -0.48 -28.70 28.35
C ASP A 294 -1.36 -28.55 27.12
N TYR A 295 -0.86 -27.82 26.12
CA TYR A 295 -1.55 -27.61 24.84
C TYR A 295 -1.05 -28.59 23.75
N ILE A 296 0.13 -29.18 23.94
CA ILE A 296 0.71 -30.18 23.03
C ILE A 296 -0.17 -31.44 22.99
N THR A 297 -0.65 -31.94 24.14
CA THR A 297 -1.49 -33.15 24.16
C THR A 297 -2.84 -32.95 23.46
N PRO A 298 -3.62 -31.88 23.71
CA PRO A 298 -4.81 -31.55 22.90
C PRO A 298 -4.51 -31.39 21.41
N PHE A 299 -3.41 -30.73 21.03
CA PHE A 299 -3.04 -30.54 19.64
C PHE A 299 -2.76 -31.89 18.93
N LEU A 300 -1.98 -32.78 19.55
CA LEU A 300 -1.70 -34.12 19.01
C LEU A 300 -2.95 -35.01 18.90
N ASN A 301 -4.01 -34.72 19.66
CA ASN A 301 -5.31 -35.39 19.55
C ASN A 301 -6.23 -34.77 18.47
N SER A 302 -5.96 -33.56 18.00
CA SER A 302 -6.79 -32.85 17.01
C SER A 302 -7.01 -33.64 15.70
N PRO A 303 -6.06 -34.45 15.18
CA PRO A 303 -6.30 -35.29 14.01
C PRO A 303 -7.29 -36.44 14.24
N ALA A 304 -7.32 -37.00 15.46
CA ALA A 304 -8.31 -38.00 15.83
C ALA A 304 -9.70 -37.37 15.97
N LYS A 305 -9.78 -36.18 16.57
CA LYS A 305 -11.04 -35.42 16.69
C LYS A 305 -11.57 -34.94 15.34
N ALA A 306 -10.69 -34.55 14.41
CA ALA A 306 -11.09 -34.24 13.04
C ALA A 306 -11.69 -35.48 12.34
N ALA A 307 -11.07 -36.65 12.49
CA ALA A 307 -11.56 -37.90 11.93
C ALA A 307 -12.91 -38.36 12.54
N GLU A 308 -13.10 -38.17 13.85
CA GLU A 308 -14.38 -38.38 14.55
C GLU A 308 -15.51 -37.53 13.95
N LEU A 309 -15.20 -36.28 13.61
CA LEU A 309 -16.11 -35.33 12.97
C LEU A 309 -16.23 -35.53 11.44
N GLY A 310 -15.59 -36.56 10.87
CA GLY A 310 -15.61 -36.83 9.41
C GLY A 310 -14.84 -35.80 8.57
N ARG A 311 -13.86 -35.11 9.16
CA ARG A 311 -13.08 -34.00 8.58
C ARG A 311 -11.60 -34.33 8.42
N SER A 312 -10.93 -33.61 7.53
CA SER A 312 -9.49 -33.75 7.30
C SER A 312 -8.69 -33.00 8.39
N PRO A 313 -7.62 -33.60 8.96
CA PRO A 313 -6.70 -32.86 9.82
C PRO A 313 -5.96 -31.73 9.08
N TYR A 314 -5.92 -31.78 7.75
CA TYR A 314 -5.30 -30.77 6.90
C TYR A 314 -6.26 -29.61 6.54
N ASP A 315 -7.47 -29.59 7.10
CA ASP A 315 -8.35 -28.40 7.17
C ASP A 315 -8.11 -27.60 8.48
N LEU A 316 -7.29 -28.13 9.39
CA LEU A 316 -6.80 -27.43 10.58
C LEU A 316 -5.44 -26.83 10.27
N TYR A 317 -5.22 -25.56 10.63
CA TYR A 317 -3.99 -24.83 10.36
C TYR A 317 -3.34 -24.41 11.68
N ALA A 318 -2.28 -25.11 12.10
CA ALA A 318 -1.52 -24.82 13.32
C ALA A 318 -0.83 -23.47 13.24
N GLY A 319 -1.31 -22.48 14.00
CA GLY A 319 -0.81 -21.11 13.94
C GLY A 319 0.59 -20.94 14.49
N ILE A 320 1.47 -20.28 13.76
CA ILE A 320 2.68 -19.66 14.29
C ILE A 320 2.55 -18.14 14.22
N ASP A 321 2.82 -17.46 15.34
CA ASP A 321 2.97 -16.01 15.39
C ASP A 321 4.40 -15.66 15.02
N VAL A 322 4.57 -14.93 13.91
CA VAL A 322 5.87 -14.43 13.48
C VAL A 322 5.94 -12.89 13.52
N GLU A 323 4.92 -12.18 14.00
CA GLU A 323 4.78 -10.72 13.92
C GLU A 323 5.97 -9.97 14.54
N ALA A 324 6.40 -10.41 15.72
CA ALA A 324 7.45 -9.72 16.48
C ALA A 324 8.88 -10.19 16.17
N LYS A 325 9.06 -11.35 15.50
CA LYS A 325 10.38 -12.01 15.42
C LYS A 325 10.70 -12.76 14.12
N GLY A 326 9.74 -13.05 13.24
CA GLY A 326 10.04 -13.75 12.00
C GLY A 326 10.74 -15.09 12.20
N TYR A 327 11.81 -15.28 11.43
CA TYR A 327 12.71 -16.44 11.55
C TYR A 327 13.60 -16.44 12.81
N GLU A 328 13.59 -15.39 13.63
CA GLU A 328 14.30 -15.33 14.92
C GLU A 328 13.45 -15.87 16.08
N GLY A 329 12.19 -16.24 15.80
CA GLY A 329 11.34 -16.99 16.71
C GLY A 329 11.78 -18.45 16.91
N LYS A 330 11.20 -19.10 17.92
CA LYS A 330 11.34 -20.54 18.16
C LYS A 330 9.97 -21.19 18.07
N PHE A 331 9.86 -22.24 17.28
CA PHE A 331 8.59 -22.88 16.93
C PHE A 331 8.66 -24.39 17.11
N ASN A 332 7.56 -25.02 17.55
CA ASN A 332 7.58 -26.45 17.91
C ASN A 332 7.44 -27.38 16.68
N TRP A 333 8.38 -27.25 15.73
CA TRP A 333 8.39 -28.02 14.49
C TRP A 333 8.27 -29.54 14.68
N PRO A 334 8.91 -30.19 15.68
CA PRO A 334 8.76 -31.64 15.87
C PRO A 334 7.33 -32.09 16.22
N VAL A 335 6.47 -31.20 16.72
CA VAL A 335 5.07 -31.49 17.08
C VAL A 335 4.11 -31.33 15.90
N VAL A 336 4.32 -30.37 15.00
CA VAL A 336 3.51 -30.20 13.77
C VAL A 336 4.05 -31.01 12.59
N PHE A 337 5.37 -31.12 12.48
CA PHE A 337 6.10 -31.79 11.40
C PHE A 337 7.09 -32.84 11.96
N PRO A 338 6.61 -33.93 12.59
CA PRO A 338 7.47 -34.98 13.11
C PRO A 338 8.28 -35.71 12.02
N ASP A 339 9.49 -36.15 12.39
CA ASP A 339 10.41 -36.88 11.51
C ASP A 339 9.89 -38.28 11.15
N GLY A 340 10.10 -38.68 9.90
CA GLY A 340 9.66 -39.99 9.37
C GLY A 340 8.14 -40.21 9.35
N LYS A 341 7.34 -39.20 9.69
CA LYS A 341 5.87 -39.26 9.81
C LYS A 341 5.21 -38.18 8.95
N LYS A 342 3.90 -38.33 8.75
CA LYS A 342 3.05 -37.26 8.21
C LYS A 342 3.01 -36.05 9.15
N ALA A 343 2.68 -34.88 8.60
CA ALA A 343 2.34 -33.72 9.39
C ALA A 343 1.09 -33.98 10.24
N THR A 344 1.06 -33.39 11.44
CA THR A 344 -0.08 -33.48 12.38
C THR A 344 -1.29 -32.73 11.82
N THR A 345 -1.08 -31.53 11.27
CA THR A 345 -2.10 -30.68 10.64
C THR A 345 -1.48 -29.91 9.46
N SER A 346 -2.24 -28.99 8.83
CA SER A 346 -1.66 -27.90 8.01
C SER A 346 -1.03 -26.81 8.89
N LEU A 347 -0.34 -25.83 8.30
CA LEU A 347 0.36 -24.74 8.99
C LEU A 347 -0.30 -23.37 8.74
N GLY A 348 -0.64 -22.64 9.80
CA GLY A 348 -1.06 -21.24 9.74
C GLY A 348 0.11 -20.32 10.07
N ILE A 349 0.33 -19.27 9.29
CA ILE A 349 1.39 -18.28 9.52
C ILE A 349 0.75 -16.92 9.73
N TYR A 350 0.79 -16.41 10.96
CA TYR A 350 0.29 -15.09 11.33
C TYR A 350 1.42 -14.06 11.21
N ARG A 351 1.21 -13.08 10.32
CA ARG A 351 2.04 -11.89 10.04
C ARG A 351 3.43 -12.11 9.42
N PRO A 352 3.56 -12.91 8.33
CA PRO A 352 4.82 -12.98 7.58
C PRO A 352 5.21 -11.64 6.93
N ASP A 353 4.31 -10.65 6.88
CA ASP A 353 4.64 -9.24 6.59
C ASP A 353 5.66 -8.64 7.58
N TRP A 354 5.97 -9.29 8.70
CA TRP A 354 7.20 -9.04 9.48
C TRP A 354 8.45 -8.87 8.61
N ALA A 355 8.61 -9.66 7.55
CA ALA A 355 9.78 -9.59 6.68
C ALA A 355 9.91 -8.21 5.99
N PHE A 356 8.79 -7.51 5.79
CA PHE A 356 8.72 -6.15 5.26
C PHE A 356 8.72 -5.11 6.39
N ASN A 357 7.84 -5.25 7.38
CA ASN A 357 7.67 -4.28 8.48
C ASN A 357 8.91 -4.11 9.36
N SER A 358 9.81 -5.09 9.39
CA SER A 358 11.07 -5.04 10.15
C SER A 358 12.26 -4.53 9.32
N SER A 359 12.05 -4.07 8.08
CA SER A 359 13.11 -3.65 7.16
C SER A 359 13.01 -2.18 6.76
N GLU A 360 14.17 -1.54 6.57
CA GLU A 360 14.27 -0.15 6.12
C GLU A 360 14.39 -0.03 4.59
N THR A 361 14.78 -1.13 3.91
CA THR A 361 15.06 -1.15 2.47
C THR A 361 14.43 -2.37 1.78
N HIS A 362 14.20 -2.27 0.47
CA HIS A 362 13.55 -3.35 -0.29
C HIS A 362 14.46 -4.57 -0.47
N GLU A 363 15.77 -4.34 -0.53
CA GLU A 363 16.84 -5.33 -0.60
C GLU A 363 16.90 -6.17 0.69
N GLU A 364 16.76 -5.51 1.83
CA GLU A 364 16.71 -6.15 3.14
C GLU A 364 15.43 -6.97 3.32
N TYR A 365 14.26 -6.41 2.94
CA TYR A 365 12.98 -7.12 2.88
C TYR A 365 13.07 -8.40 2.03
N MET A 366 13.58 -8.29 0.79
CA MET A 366 13.70 -9.42 -0.12
C MET A 366 14.68 -10.48 0.41
N LYS A 367 15.73 -10.07 1.14
CA LYS A 367 16.63 -10.99 1.86
C LYS A 367 15.93 -11.67 3.06
N LYS A 368 15.08 -10.95 3.81
CA LYS A 368 14.32 -11.53 4.92
C LYS A 368 13.27 -12.52 4.46
N GLU A 369 12.48 -12.20 3.42
CA GLU A 369 11.61 -13.16 2.72
C GLU A 369 12.42 -14.39 2.27
N GLN A 370 13.59 -14.18 1.66
CA GLN A 370 14.41 -15.28 1.16
C GLN A 370 14.88 -16.24 2.28
N ILE A 371 15.25 -15.73 3.46
CA ILE A 371 15.58 -16.56 4.64
C ILE A 371 14.33 -17.18 5.28
N PHE A 372 13.21 -16.45 5.32
CA PHE A 372 11.95 -16.93 5.88
C PHE A 372 11.43 -18.16 5.11
N TRP A 373 11.34 -18.06 3.78
CA TRP A 373 10.75 -19.12 2.95
C TRP A 373 11.74 -20.22 2.56
N ALA A 374 13.01 -19.90 2.24
CA ALA A 374 14.02 -20.89 1.82
C ALA A 374 15.04 -21.28 2.92
N GLY A 375 14.90 -20.76 4.14
CA GLY A 375 15.74 -21.06 5.30
C GLY A 375 17.08 -20.29 5.32
N PRO A 376 17.86 -20.42 6.41
CA PRO A 376 19.13 -19.70 6.57
C PRO A 376 20.15 -19.87 5.44
N GLY A 377 20.17 -21.02 4.76
CA GLY A 377 21.01 -21.28 3.58
C GLY A 377 20.51 -20.64 2.29
N MET A 378 19.32 -20.02 2.30
CA MET A 378 18.66 -19.38 1.15
C MET A 378 18.49 -20.29 -0.09
N ASN A 379 18.51 -21.61 0.10
CA ASN A 379 18.38 -22.63 -0.94
C ASN A 379 17.29 -23.63 -0.55
N PRO A 380 16.13 -23.66 -1.23
CA PRO A 380 14.98 -24.45 -0.82
C PRO A 380 15.18 -25.96 -0.99
N ALA A 381 16.17 -26.40 -1.77
CA ALA A 381 16.54 -27.81 -1.89
C ALA A 381 17.52 -28.27 -0.78
N ASN A 382 18.15 -27.35 -0.05
CA ASN A 382 19.07 -27.66 1.04
C ASN A 382 18.89 -26.71 2.23
N THR A 383 17.90 -27.03 3.06
CA THR A 383 17.58 -26.34 4.33
C THR A 383 18.36 -26.86 5.54
N SER A 384 19.37 -27.72 5.31
CA SER A 384 20.14 -28.40 6.37
C SER A 384 20.76 -27.40 7.35
N GLN A 385 20.51 -27.60 8.64
CA GLN A 385 21.11 -26.81 9.72
C GLN A 385 22.39 -27.48 10.25
N PRO A 386 23.32 -26.73 10.88
CA PRO A 386 24.47 -27.32 11.57
C PRO A 386 24.08 -28.35 12.63
N GLU A 387 24.92 -29.36 12.85
CA GLU A 387 24.73 -30.34 13.91
C GLU A 387 24.66 -29.65 15.29
N GLY A 388 23.71 -30.07 16.13
CA GLY A 388 23.46 -29.44 17.44
C GLY A 388 22.63 -28.15 17.39
N THR A 389 22.11 -27.74 16.23
CA THR A 389 21.10 -26.67 16.13
C THR A 389 19.84 -27.05 16.93
N ASP A 390 19.28 -26.08 17.64
CA ASP A 390 18.02 -26.23 18.39
C ASP A 390 16.89 -26.69 17.45
N PRO A 391 16.19 -27.82 17.73
CA PRO A 391 15.11 -28.32 16.87
C PRO A 391 13.90 -27.37 16.76
N LEU A 392 13.84 -26.33 17.61
CA LEU A 392 12.84 -25.27 17.57
C LEU A 392 13.26 -24.07 16.70
N ALA A 393 14.51 -24.01 16.22
CA ALA A 393 15.02 -22.90 15.40
C ALA A 393 14.37 -22.87 14.00
N TRP A 394 14.42 -21.71 13.34
CA TRP A 394 13.84 -21.57 12.00
C TRP A 394 14.62 -22.33 10.93
N ARG A 395 13.91 -23.20 10.20
CA ARG A 395 14.47 -24.06 9.15
C ARG A 395 14.04 -23.71 7.72
N GLY A 396 13.19 -22.69 7.56
CA GLY A 396 12.60 -22.30 6.28
C GLY A 396 11.35 -23.11 5.93
N ILE A 397 10.31 -22.45 5.42
CA ILE A 397 9.06 -23.12 5.03
C ILE A 397 9.29 -24.22 3.98
N ALA A 398 10.25 -24.02 3.06
CA ALA A 398 10.66 -24.99 2.05
C ALA A 398 11.25 -26.30 2.61
N ASN A 399 11.61 -26.35 3.90
CA ASN A 399 12.02 -27.59 4.55
C ASN A 399 10.85 -28.57 4.67
N ASP A 400 9.66 -28.08 4.95
CA ASP A 400 8.49 -28.90 5.30
C ASP A 400 7.40 -28.88 4.23
N VAL A 401 7.39 -27.87 3.34
CA VAL A 401 6.31 -27.62 2.38
C VAL A 401 6.79 -27.73 0.93
N VAL A 402 6.13 -28.58 0.14
CA VAL A 402 6.43 -28.73 -1.29
C VAL A 402 5.89 -27.54 -2.09
N ALA A 403 6.80 -26.75 -2.66
CA ALA A 403 6.50 -25.63 -3.54
C ALA A 403 5.60 -26.04 -4.74
N LYS A 404 4.53 -25.28 -4.98
CA LYS A 404 3.54 -25.46 -6.04
C LYS A 404 3.85 -24.63 -7.29
N THR A 405 3.18 -24.90 -8.40
CA THR A 405 3.28 -24.12 -9.65
C THR A 405 1.94 -24.08 -10.39
N VAL A 406 1.74 -22.99 -11.14
CA VAL A 406 0.63 -22.78 -12.10
C VAL A 406 1.10 -22.88 -13.56
N LEU A 407 2.36 -23.27 -13.80
CA LEU A 407 2.89 -23.48 -15.15
C LEU A 407 2.44 -24.85 -15.69
N THR A 408 1.13 -25.00 -15.88
CA THR A 408 0.45 -26.19 -16.44
C THR A 408 -0.05 -25.96 -17.85
N ASP A 409 -0.33 -24.70 -18.20
CA ASP A 409 -0.82 -24.28 -19.51
C ASP A 409 0.19 -24.51 -20.64
N SER A 410 -0.30 -24.51 -21.89
CA SER A 410 0.54 -24.67 -23.09
C SER A 410 1.43 -23.45 -23.42
N GLU A 411 1.26 -22.35 -22.68
CA GLU A 411 2.05 -21.12 -22.75
C GLU A 411 2.40 -20.58 -21.35
N PHE A 412 3.50 -19.85 -21.25
CA PHE A 412 3.98 -19.20 -20.04
C PHE A 412 4.83 -17.97 -20.42
N VAL A 413 4.63 -16.84 -19.76
CA VAL A 413 5.46 -15.63 -19.95
C VAL A 413 5.79 -15.02 -18.59
N THR A 414 7.07 -14.66 -18.40
CA THR A 414 7.53 -13.84 -17.27
C THR A 414 8.57 -12.82 -17.77
N HIS A 415 8.49 -11.60 -17.28
CA HIS A 415 9.53 -10.57 -17.40
C HIS A 415 10.26 -10.37 -16.06
N PHE A 416 9.95 -11.20 -15.06
CA PHE A 416 10.39 -11.12 -13.67
C PHE A 416 9.91 -9.84 -12.94
N ASN A 417 8.81 -9.25 -13.41
CA ASN A 417 8.20 -8.08 -12.80
C ASN A 417 7.65 -8.44 -11.40
N THR A 418 8.22 -7.85 -10.37
CA THR A 418 7.86 -8.06 -8.96
C THR A 418 6.58 -7.34 -8.53
N GLY A 419 6.01 -6.49 -9.39
CA GLY A 419 4.87 -5.63 -9.06
C GLY A 419 5.28 -4.27 -8.48
N ASN A 420 6.54 -3.88 -8.59
CA ASN A 420 7.09 -2.59 -8.18
C ASN A 420 8.37 -2.24 -8.97
N GLY A 421 8.76 -0.96 -8.96
CA GLY A 421 10.06 -0.49 -9.46
C GLY A 421 10.24 1.03 -9.35
N HIS A 422 11.49 1.49 -9.49
CA HIS A 422 11.82 2.93 -9.61
C HIS A 422 11.47 3.51 -10.99
N MET A 423 11.28 2.63 -11.97
CA MET A 423 10.93 2.97 -13.34
C MET A 423 9.98 1.90 -13.92
N PHE A 424 9.37 2.18 -15.07
CA PHE A 424 8.62 1.18 -15.83
C PHE A 424 9.15 1.12 -17.27
N ALA A 425 9.65 -0.05 -17.66
CA ALA A 425 10.10 -0.35 -19.01
C ALA A 425 8.99 -0.97 -19.86
N VAL A 426 9.01 -0.70 -21.17
CA VAL A 426 8.20 -1.37 -22.20
C VAL A 426 9.12 -1.64 -23.39
N ASP A 427 9.37 -2.91 -23.71
CA ASP A 427 10.33 -3.36 -24.71
C ASP A 427 11.72 -2.70 -24.57
N GLY A 428 12.28 -2.79 -23.36
CA GLY A 428 13.55 -2.19 -22.96
C GLY A 428 13.55 -0.67 -22.80
N LYS A 429 12.50 0.03 -23.26
CA LYS A 429 12.41 1.49 -23.18
C LYS A 429 11.80 1.93 -21.86
N VAL A 430 12.49 2.80 -21.11
CA VAL A 430 11.89 3.50 -19.96
C VAL A 430 10.75 4.40 -20.46
N MET A 431 9.53 4.14 -19.97
CA MET A 431 8.31 4.93 -20.27
C MET A 431 7.79 5.70 -19.06
N ARG A 432 8.27 5.38 -17.85
CA ARG A 432 8.02 6.07 -16.58
C ARG A 432 9.30 6.04 -15.76
N SER A 433 9.72 7.16 -15.18
CA SER A 433 10.94 7.29 -14.37
C SER A 433 10.63 7.78 -12.96
N ARG A 434 9.52 7.31 -12.38
CA ARG A 434 9.08 7.60 -11.01
C ARG A 434 8.59 6.31 -10.34
N ASP A 435 8.94 6.16 -9.07
CA ASP A 435 8.60 5.03 -8.17
C ASP A 435 7.16 4.55 -8.32
N TRP A 436 6.95 3.24 -8.38
CA TRP A 436 5.61 2.65 -8.48
C TRP A 436 5.53 1.28 -7.81
N SER A 437 4.31 0.91 -7.44
CA SER A 437 3.89 -0.44 -7.12
C SER A 437 2.46 -0.69 -7.59
N ASN A 438 2.19 -1.86 -8.16
CA ASN A 438 0.86 -2.41 -8.43
C ASN A 438 1.00 -3.93 -8.55
N ARG A 439 0.47 -4.67 -7.57
CA ARG A 439 0.61 -6.13 -7.50
C ARG A 439 -0.22 -6.87 -8.56
N SER A 440 -1.25 -6.24 -9.15
CA SER A 440 -1.92 -6.78 -10.36
C SER A 440 -0.94 -7.03 -11.51
N LEU A 441 0.18 -6.30 -11.57
CA LEU A 441 1.18 -6.39 -12.63
C LEU A 441 2.33 -7.36 -12.32
N GLN A 442 2.35 -7.99 -11.14
CA GLN A 442 3.37 -8.98 -10.77
C GLN A 442 3.27 -10.20 -11.69
N ASP A 443 4.39 -10.65 -12.24
CA ASP A 443 4.48 -11.89 -13.03
C ASP A 443 4.45 -13.13 -12.12
N ILE A 444 4.34 -14.34 -12.70
CA ILE A 444 4.78 -15.54 -11.97
C ILE A 444 6.30 -15.47 -11.82
N LEU A 445 6.76 -15.49 -10.57
CA LEU A 445 8.16 -15.40 -10.17
C LEU A 445 8.76 -16.80 -9.94
N PRO A 446 10.10 -16.96 -9.91
CA PRO A 446 10.75 -18.27 -9.85
C PRO A 446 10.27 -19.12 -8.66
N THR A 447 9.79 -20.34 -8.95
CA THR A 447 9.42 -21.34 -7.94
C THR A 447 10.58 -21.61 -6.97
N TRP A 448 11.81 -21.61 -7.49
CA TRP A 448 13.02 -21.85 -6.72
C TRP A 448 13.87 -20.59 -6.65
N ARG A 449 13.83 -19.95 -5.48
CA ARG A 449 14.77 -18.91 -5.08
C ARG A 449 15.59 -19.45 -3.92
N TRP A 450 16.88 -19.73 -4.05
CA TRP A 450 17.58 -19.98 -5.31
C TRP A 450 18.30 -21.33 -5.26
N ILE A 451 18.17 -22.13 -6.32
CA ILE A 451 18.95 -23.37 -6.50
C ILE A 451 20.00 -23.10 -7.58
N THR A 452 21.25 -23.00 -7.15
CA THR A 452 22.41 -22.73 -8.01
C THR A 452 23.47 -23.82 -7.87
N GLU A 453 23.91 -24.38 -9.00
CA GLU A 453 24.85 -25.50 -9.06
C GLU A 453 26.02 -25.16 -10.00
N THR A 454 27.26 -25.28 -9.52
CA THR A 454 28.48 -25.01 -10.31
C THR A 454 29.11 -26.30 -10.82
N ASN A 455 29.39 -26.35 -12.13
CA ASN A 455 30.25 -27.35 -12.74
C ASN A 455 31.60 -26.70 -13.11
N GLY A 456 32.71 -27.20 -12.56
CA GLY A 456 34.06 -26.68 -12.85
C GLY A 456 34.71 -26.05 -11.61
N LYS A 457 35.17 -24.80 -11.76
CA LYS A 457 35.87 -24.01 -10.72
C LYS A 457 35.11 -22.72 -10.42
N GLY A 458 35.39 -22.14 -9.25
CA GLY A 458 34.77 -20.89 -8.78
C GLY A 458 33.50 -21.13 -7.96
N GLU A 459 32.91 -20.04 -7.48
CA GLU A 459 31.57 -20.06 -6.86
C GLU A 459 30.46 -20.14 -7.93
N ALA A 460 29.22 -20.32 -7.50
CA ALA A 460 28.06 -20.11 -8.36
C ALA A 460 27.82 -18.60 -8.56
N LEU A 461 27.37 -18.22 -9.75
CA LEU A 461 26.77 -16.91 -9.96
C LEU A 461 25.52 -16.75 -9.08
N LYS A 462 25.32 -15.54 -8.58
CA LYS A 462 24.31 -15.21 -7.58
C LYS A 462 23.12 -14.53 -8.27
N PRO A 463 21.96 -15.20 -8.37
CA PRO A 463 20.73 -14.61 -8.89
C PRO A 463 20.07 -13.66 -7.88
N GLY A 464 19.37 -12.66 -8.38
CA GLY A 464 18.59 -11.69 -7.61
C GLY A 464 17.67 -10.87 -8.53
N PHE A 465 16.87 -9.97 -7.96
CA PHE A 465 16.09 -9.00 -8.75
C PHE A 465 16.86 -7.68 -8.88
N ASP A 466 16.75 -7.04 -10.03
CA ASP A 466 17.38 -5.75 -10.33
C ASP A 466 16.33 -4.76 -10.83
N PHE A 467 16.23 -3.63 -10.14
CA PHE A 467 15.26 -2.56 -10.36
C PHE A 467 15.84 -1.38 -11.16
N SER A 468 17.15 -1.40 -11.44
CA SER A 468 17.83 -0.39 -12.28
C SER A 468 17.65 -0.69 -13.78
N LYS A 469 17.39 -1.95 -14.13
CA LYS A 469 17.25 -2.41 -15.51
C LYS A 469 16.12 -3.44 -15.66
N SER A 470 15.19 -3.16 -16.56
CA SER A 470 14.08 -4.06 -16.93
C SER A 470 13.83 -4.03 -18.44
N TYR A 471 13.28 -5.11 -18.98
CA TYR A 471 12.77 -5.15 -20.36
C TYR A 471 11.27 -4.83 -20.42
N TYR A 472 10.49 -5.28 -19.44
CA TYR A 472 9.08 -4.92 -19.30
C TYR A 472 8.71 -4.93 -17.81
N GLY A 473 8.07 -3.86 -17.32
CA GLY A 473 7.80 -3.69 -15.89
C GLY A 473 8.92 -2.97 -15.16
N GLY A 474 9.05 -3.22 -13.85
CA GLY A 474 9.92 -2.45 -12.94
C GLY A 474 11.21 -3.16 -12.53
N SER A 475 11.37 -4.43 -12.90
CA SER A 475 12.50 -5.27 -12.49
C SER A 475 12.89 -6.29 -13.57
N SER A 476 14.07 -6.90 -13.40
CA SER A 476 14.51 -8.09 -14.14
C SER A 476 15.20 -9.09 -13.21
N LEU A 477 15.40 -10.33 -13.65
CA LEU A 477 16.27 -11.29 -12.96
C LEU A 477 17.73 -10.99 -13.32
N GLN A 478 18.51 -10.44 -12.40
CA GLN A 478 19.96 -10.32 -12.55
C GLN A 478 20.64 -11.61 -12.07
N VAL A 479 21.70 -12.03 -12.77
CA VAL A 479 22.60 -13.10 -12.36
C VAL A 479 24.04 -12.57 -12.45
N ALA A 480 24.74 -12.51 -11.32
CA ALA A 480 26.01 -11.78 -11.19
C ALA A 480 27.09 -12.53 -10.41
N GLY A 481 28.37 -12.22 -10.70
CA GLY A 481 29.54 -12.76 -10.00
C GLY A 481 30.71 -13.07 -10.93
N ALA A 482 31.73 -13.75 -10.41
CA ALA A 482 32.88 -14.19 -11.22
C ALA A 482 32.55 -15.47 -12.00
N VAL A 483 32.96 -15.56 -13.27
CA VAL A 483 32.90 -16.78 -14.08
C VAL A 483 34.33 -17.25 -14.37
N SER A 484 34.69 -18.45 -13.91
CA SER A 484 35.94 -19.10 -14.32
C SER A 484 35.82 -19.75 -15.69
N LYS A 485 36.88 -19.64 -16.50
CA LYS A 485 36.96 -20.20 -17.86
C LYS A 485 36.61 -21.69 -17.89
N GLY A 486 35.70 -22.06 -18.78
CA GLY A 486 35.27 -23.46 -18.96
C GLY A 486 34.48 -24.03 -17.78
N SER A 487 34.02 -23.18 -16.86
CA SER A 487 33.10 -23.54 -15.77
C SER A 487 31.70 -23.00 -16.09
N SER A 488 30.67 -23.56 -15.48
CA SER A 488 29.29 -23.10 -15.67
C SER A 488 28.49 -23.07 -14.37
N THR A 489 27.60 -22.08 -14.24
CA THR A 489 26.55 -22.04 -13.21
C THR A 489 25.22 -22.44 -13.84
N HIS A 490 24.55 -23.43 -13.25
CA HIS A 490 23.16 -23.78 -13.53
C HIS A 490 22.26 -23.14 -12.47
N VAL A 491 21.26 -22.37 -12.90
CA VAL A 491 20.26 -21.72 -12.04
C VAL A 491 18.89 -22.34 -12.35
N LYS A 492 18.36 -23.14 -11.44
CA LYS A 492 17.02 -23.74 -11.58
C LYS A 492 15.99 -22.73 -11.10
N LEU A 493 15.02 -22.38 -11.95
CA LEU A 493 14.11 -21.24 -11.72
C LEU A 493 12.66 -21.69 -11.47
N TYR A 494 12.07 -22.42 -12.41
CA TYR A 494 10.64 -22.73 -12.40
C TYR A 494 10.38 -24.22 -12.40
N LYS A 495 9.44 -24.64 -11.55
CA LYS A 495 8.74 -25.93 -11.69
C LYS A 495 7.61 -25.77 -12.71
N ALA A 496 7.38 -26.78 -13.53
CA ALA A 496 6.37 -26.76 -14.59
C ALA A 496 5.63 -28.11 -14.71
N ASN A 497 4.63 -28.15 -15.58
CA ASN A 497 4.01 -29.34 -16.16
C ASN A 497 3.42 -28.97 -17.55
N ILE A 498 4.21 -28.27 -18.36
CA ILE A 498 3.78 -27.74 -19.67
C ILE A 498 3.91 -28.86 -20.72
N PRO A 499 2.83 -29.27 -21.41
CA PRO A 499 2.90 -30.26 -22.47
C PRO A 499 3.64 -29.70 -23.70
N VAL A 500 4.55 -30.48 -24.29
CA VAL A 500 5.25 -30.07 -25.52
C VAL A 500 4.41 -30.42 -26.74
N GLU A 501 3.98 -29.40 -27.46
CA GLU A 501 3.27 -29.50 -28.73
C GLU A 501 4.25 -29.38 -29.93
N PRO A 502 3.83 -29.74 -31.16
CA PRO A 502 4.64 -29.53 -32.37
C PRO A 502 5.03 -28.06 -32.61
N THR A 503 4.30 -27.12 -32.00
CA THR A 503 4.47 -25.67 -32.11
C THR A 503 5.16 -25.02 -30.93
N THR A 504 5.45 -25.75 -29.85
CA THR A 504 6.06 -25.16 -28.66
C THR A 504 7.48 -24.65 -28.93
N GLU A 505 7.76 -23.43 -28.50
CA GLU A 505 9.06 -22.78 -28.53
C GLU A 505 9.35 -22.17 -27.15
N VAL A 506 10.60 -22.23 -26.71
CA VAL A 506 11.05 -21.51 -25.51
C VAL A 506 11.94 -20.36 -25.95
N SER A 507 11.70 -19.17 -25.43
CA SER A 507 12.41 -17.94 -25.79
C SER A 507 12.94 -17.19 -24.57
N LEU A 508 14.03 -16.47 -24.80
CA LEU A 508 14.81 -15.77 -23.78
C LEU A 508 15.20 -14.38 -24.32
N VAL A 509 14.96 -13.33 -23.52
CA VAL A 509 15.49 -11.97 -23.76
C VAL A 509 16.40 -11.61 -22.60
N TYR A 510 17.65 -11.26 -22.91
CA TYR A 510 18.65 -10.94 -21.89
C TYR A 510 19.66 -9.90 -22.38
N ALA A 511 20.30 -9.18 -21.44
CA ALA A 511 21.40 -8.28 -21.70
C ALA A 511 22.55 -8.63 -20.75
N ASP A 512 23.81 -8.59 -21.20
CA ASP A 512 24.97 -8.91 -20.38
C ASP A 512 26.21 -8.07 -20.73
N ASN A 513 27.15 -8.02 -19.79
CA ASN A 513 28.34 -7.16 -19.88
C ASN A 513 29.57 -7.82 -20.55
N ALA A 514 29.46 -9.06 -21.03
CA ALA A 514 30.55 -9.83 -21.63
C ALA A 514 30.23 -10.35 -23.04
N LYS A 515 31.28 -10.59 -23.84
CA LYS A 515 31.15 -11.11 -25.22
C LYS A 515 31.46 -12.61 -25.33
N ASP A 516 32.30 -13.12 -24.43
CA ASP A 516 32.76 -14.52 -24.40
C ASP A 516 31.90 -15.43 -23.49
N ALA A 517 30.88 -14.84 -22.87
CA ALA A 517 29.88 -15.54 -22.06
C ALA A 517 28.70 -16.04 -22.93
N LYS A 518 28.04 -17.10 -22.47
CA LYS A 518 26.84 -17.67 -23.08
C LYS A 518 25.77 -17.95 -22.04
N VAL A 519 24.51 -17.79 -22.47
CA VAL A 519 23.33 -18.22 -21.70
C VAL A 519 22.58 -19.29 -22.50
N LYS A 520 22.31 -20.43 -21.85
CA LYS A 520 21.55 -21.56 -22.40
C LYS A 520 20.26 -21.76 -21.61
N ILE A 521 19.20 -22.16 -22.32
CA ILE A 521 17.92 -22.55 -21.72
C ILE A 521 18.04 -24.02 -21.30
N GLY A 522 17.84 -24.34 -20.02
CA GLY A 522 17.85 -25.71 -19.52
C GLY A 522 16.44 -26.21 -19.22
N LEU A 523 16.03 -27.35 -19.79
CA LEU A 523 14.72 -27.96 -19.59
C LEU A 523 14.85 -29.36 -19.00
N ALA A 524 14.08 -29.66 -17.96
CA ALA A 524 13.85 -31.03 -17.48
C ALA A 524 12.46 -31.52 -17.93
N PHE A 525 12.34 -32.82 -18.21
CA PHE A 525 11.12 -33.43 -18.73
C PHE A 525 10.60 -34.53 -17.80
N SER A 526 9.30 -34.84 -17.87
CA SER A 526 8.60 -35.77 -16.98
C SER A 526 9.16 -37.20 -16.97
N ASP A 527 9.86 -37.63 -18.03
CA ASP A 527 10.55 -38.92 -18.12
C ASP A 527 11.92 -38.96 -17.41
N ALA A 528 12.47 -37.80 -17.02
CA ALA A 528 13.73 -37.67 -16.29
C ALA A 528 13.78 -36.32 -15.51
N PRO A 529 12.95 -36.12 -14.46
CA PRO A 529 12.73 -34.82 -13.83
C PRO A 529 13.98 -34.16 -13.24
N ASP A 530 14.95 -34.94 -12.77
CA ASP A 530 16.21 -34.44 -12.21
C ASP A 530 17.26 -34.08 -13.28
N ARG A 531 17.04 -34.47 -14.55
CA ARG A 531 18.00 -34.32 -15.64
C ARG A 531 17.59 -33.20 -16.59
N TYR A 532 18.40 -32.15 -16.60
CA TYR A 532 18.23 -31.01 -17.50
C TYR A 532 18.97 -31.23 -18.84
N GLU A 533 18.29 -31.00 -19.95
CA GLU A 533 18.87 -30.83 -21.28
C GLU A 533 19.08 -29.33 -21.54
N PHE A 534 20.27 -28.94 -22.00
CA PHE A 534 20.64 -27.54 -22.22
C PHE A 534 20.67 -27.17 -23.70
N PHE A 535 20.00 -26.06 -24.04
CA PHE A 535 19.79 -25.59 -25.40
C PHE A 535 20.39 -24.19 -25.58
N GLU A 536 21.26 -24.03 -26.57
CA GLU A 536 21.74 -22.73 -27.02
C GLU A 536 20.87 -22.25 -28.19
N PRO A 537 20.22 -21.07 -28.11
CA PRO A 537 19.47 -20.50 -29.22
C PRO A 537 20.33 -20.36 -30.49
N GLY A 538 19.88 -20.97 -31.59
CA GLY A 538 20.65 -21.05 -32.84
C GLY A 538 20.84 -19.71 -33.58
N LYS A 539 20.16 -18.65 -33.13
CA LYS A 539 20.38 -17.27 -33.53
C LYS A 539 19.99 -16.34 -32.39
N TRP A 540 20.80 -15.32 -32.16
CA TRP A 540 20.45 -14.15 -31.35
C TRP A 540 20.13 -12.96 -32.26
N THR A 541 19.12 -12.18 -31.90
CA THR A 541 18.77 -10.90 -32.53
C THR A 541 18.78 -9.80 -31.48
N VAL A 542 19.36 -8.64 -31.84
CA VAL A 542 19.30 -7.45 -30.98
C VAL A 542 17.85 -6.97 -30.88
N THR A 543 17.44 -6.55 -29.68
CA THR A 543 16.11 -6.05 -29.37
C THR A 543 16.19 -4.97 -28.27
N GLY A 544 15.06 -4.43 -27.85
CA GLY A 544 14.96 -3.30 -26.93
C GLY A 544 15.23 -1.96 -27.62
N ALA A 545 14.67 -0.87 -27.10
CA ALA A 545 14.83 0.46 -27.72
C ALA A 545 16.30 0.92 -27.81
N ASP A 546 17.11 0.66 -26.78
CA ASP A 546 18.52 1.04 -26.72
C ASP A 546 19.46 0.02 -27.40
N GLN A 547 18.90 -1.02 -28.03
CA GLN A 547 19.62 -2.05 -28.81
C GLN A 547 20.70 -2.82 -28.00
N ASP A 548 20.47 -2.95 -26.70
CA ASP A 548 21.37 -3.57 -25.72
C ASP A 548 20.89 -4.96 -25.25
N TRP A 549 19.63 -5.34 -25.55
CA TRP A 549 19.08 -6.65 -25.27
C TRP A 549 19.26 -7.62 -26.45
N LYS A 550 19.35 -8.92 -26.14
CA LYS A 550 19.49 -10.03 -27.08
C LYS A 550 18.30 -10.97 -26.90
N GLN A 551 17.56 -11.25 -27.97
CA GLN A 551 16.49 -12.24 -28.02
C GLN A 551 16.91 -13.49 -28.79
N GLY A 552 16.55 -14.67 -28.29
CA GLY A 552 16.78 -15.96 -28.94
C GLY A 552 15.72 -16.98 -28.54
N SER A 553 15.54 -18.01 -29.35
CA SER A 553 14.55 -19.07 -29.09
C SER A 553 14.95 -20.46 -29.58
N VAL A 554 14.25 -21.48 -29.07
CA VAL A 554 14.48 -22.92 -29.31
C VAL A 554 13.15 -23.63 -29.53
N LYS A 555 12.95 -24.21 -30.72
CA LYS A 555 11.74 -24.97 -31.09
C LYS A 555 11.77 -26.40 -30.59
N LEU A 556 10.72 -26.81 -29.88
CA LEU A 556 10.63 -28.10 -29.19
C LEU A 556 9.89 -29.21 -29.96
N ASN A 557 9.56 -29.04 -31.25
CA ASN A 557 8.89 -30.06 -32.07
C ASN A 557 9.54 -31.48 -32.02
N LYS A 558 10.87 -31.58 -31.78
CA LYS A 558 11.57 -32.86 -31.57
C LYS A 558 11.17 -33.59 -30.27
N TYR A 559 10.63 -32.85 -29.31
CA TYR A 559 10.28 -33.25 -27.94
C TYR A 559 8.76 -33.40 -27.74
N LYS A 560 7.97 -33.25 -28.82
CA LYS A 560 6.50 -33.31 -28.77
C LYS A 560 5.99 -34.56 -28.05
N GLY A 561 5.02 -34.39 -27.16
CA GLY A 561 4.48 -35.46 -26.31
C GLY A 561 5.30 -35.80 -25.07
N ARG A 562 6.45 -35.14 -24.82
CA ARG A 562 7.02 -35.01 -23.46
C ARG A 562 6.35 -33.85 -22.74
N THR A 563 6.48 -33.78 -21.43
CA THR A 563 6.02 -32.65 -20.60
C THR A 563 7.22 -31.99 -19.94
N ILE A 564 7.33 -30.66 -20.02
CA ILE A 564 8.37 -29.88 -19.32
C ILE A 564 7.99 -29.81 -17.85
N VAL A 565 8.90 -30.25 -16.96
CA VAL A 565 8.69 -30.25 -15.50
C VAL A 565 9.64 -29.32 -14.74
N GLY A 566 10.67 -28.80 -15.41
CA GLY A 566 11.57 -27.80 -14.86
C GLY A 566 12.16 -26.89 -15.94
N ILE A 567 12.26 -25.60 -15.65
CA ILE A 567 12.87 -24.57 -16.51
C ILE A 567 13.99 -23.86 -15.74
N SER A 568 15.12 -23.67 -16.40
CA SER A 568 16.37 -23.20 -15.80
C SER A 568 17.23 -22.45 -16.82
N LEU A 569 18.28 -21.79 -16.35
CA LEU A 569 19.30 -21.17 -17.20
C LEU A 569 20.69 -21.71 -16.84
N GLN A 570 21.57 -21.86 -17.84
CA GLN A 570 22.98 -22.16 -17.63
C GLN A 570 23.84 -21.05 -18.21
N PHE A 571 24.79 -20.56 -17.41
CA PHE A 571 25.74 -19.51 -17.73
C PHE A 571 27.14 -20.11 -17.80
N GLU A 572 27.88 -19.86 -18.87
CA GLU A 572 29.26 -20.35 -19.08
C GLU A 572 30.10 -19.30 -19.83
N SER A 573 31.44 -19.43 -19.78
CA SER A 573 32.34 -18.52 -20.50
C SER A 573 33.61 -19.21 -21.06
N ALA A 574 34.05 -18.74 -22.23
CA ALA A 574 35.31 -19.15 -22.86
C ALA A 574 36.56 -18.43 -22.26
N ALA A 575 36.34 -17.44 -21.40
CA ALA A 575 37.36 -16.66 -20.70
C ALA A 575 37.01 -16.46 -19.22
N ASP A 576 37.98 -16.12 -18.39
CA ASP A 576 37.74 -15.72 -17.00
C ASP A 576 37.15 -14.29 -16.97
N ILE A 577 36.03 -14.11 -16.24
CA ILE A 577 35.34 -12.81 -16.10
C ILE A 577 35.20 -12.52 -14.60
N ALA A 578 35.78 -11.40 -14.14
CA ALA A 578 35.81 -11.08 -12.70
C ALA A 578 34.47 -10.56 -12.14
N ASP A 579 33.73 -9.80 -12.94
CA ASP A 579 32.41 -9.25 -12.63
C ASP A 579 31.51 -9.45 -13.85
N TYR A 580 31.01 -10.67 -14.04
CA TYR A 580 29.99 -10.95 -15.04
C TYR A 580 28.62 -10.58 -14.48
N ARG A 581 27.80 -9.91 -15.31
CA ARG A 581 26.41 -9.61 -14.99
C ARG A 581 25.54 -9.83 -16.21
N ALA A 582 24.43 -10.55 -16.01
CA ALA A 582 23.37 -10.74 -17.00
C ALA A 582 22.02 -10.39 -16.39
N ASN A 583 21.26 -9.51 -17.04
CA ASN A 583 19.85 -9.23 -16.76
C ASN A 583 19.00 -10.07 -17.71
N ILE A 584 18.10 -10.89 -17.16
CA ILE A 584 17.09 -11.64 -17.92
C ILE A 584 15.78 -10.85 -17.86
N GLY A 585 15.39 -10.29 -19.01
CA GLY A 585 14.23 -9.41 -19.14
C GLY A 585 12.97 -10.11 -19.64
N LYS A 586 13.10 -11.31 -20.23
CA LYS A 586 11.96 -12.18 -20.57
C LYS A 586 12.38 -13.65 -20.59
N LEU A 587 11.57 -14.52 -20.01
CA LEU A 587 11.60 -15.97 -20.25
C LEU A 587 10.17 -16.39 -20.61
N ALA A 588 10.00 -17.16 -21.68
CA ALA A 588 8.67 -17.58 -22.12
C ALA A 588 8.67 -18.94 -22.82
N VAL A 589 7.57 -19.67 -22.63
CA VAL A 589 7.17 -20.83 -23.44
C VAL A 589 5.93 -20.41 -24.23
N THR A 590 5.94 -20.52 -25.55
CA THR A 590 4.83 -20.07 -26.41
C THR A 590 4.61 -21.00 -27.60
N GLN A 591 3.48 -20.84 -28.29
CA GLN A 591 3.15 -21.61 -29.48
C GLN A 591 3.45 -20.79 -30.76
N VAL A 592 4.42 -21.20 -31.59
CA VAL A 592 4.90 -20.37 -32.74
C VAL A 592 3.89 -20.12 -33.86
N ASN A 593 2.75 -20.83 -33.82
CA ASN A 593 1.63 -20.59 -34.72
C ASN A 593 0.53 -19.73 -34.09
N ASP A 594 0.51 -19.58 -32.76
CA ASP A 594 -0.38 -18.64 -32.11
C ASP A 594 0.16 -17.22 -32.29
N LYS A 595 -0.57 -16.45 -33.09
CA LYS A 595 -0.35 -15.02 -33.26
C LYS A 595 -1.49 -14.33 -32.57
N ALA A 596 -1.43 -14.29 -31.24
CA ALA A 596 -2.44 -13.63 -30.42
C ALA A 596 -2.64 -12.22 -30.96
N LYS A 597 -3.86 -11.91 -31.41
CA LYS A 597 -4.10 -10.70 -32.19
C LYS A 597 -3.81 -9.46 -31.34
N LYS A 598 -3.17 -8.46 -31.96
CA LYS A 598 -3.07 -7.10 -31.40
C LYS A 598 -4.47 -6.58 -31.09
N PRO A 599 -4.79 -6.27 -29.82
CA PRO A 599 -6.13 -5.88 -29.44
C PRO A 599 -6.69 -4.70 -30.24
N HIS A 600 -7.98 -4.74 -30.52
CA HIS A 600 -8.71 -3.56 -30.96
C HIS A 600 -8.70 -2.47 -29.87
N GLN A 601 -8.92 -1.21 -30.27
CA GLN A 601 -8.93 -0.09 -29.34
C GLN A 601 -10.10 -0.17 -28.35
N VAL A 602 -9.94 0.39 -27.15
CA VAL A 602 -11.04 0.51 -26.18
C VAL A 602 -12.12 1.47 -26.68
N THR A 603 -13.35 1.25 -26.25
CA THR A 603 -14.51 2.09 -26.60
C THR A 603 -14.99 2.90 -25.40
N ASP A 604 -15.72 3.99 -25.65
CA ASP A 604 -16.33 4.83 -24.61
C ASP A 604 -15.34 5.31 -23.52
N LEU A 605 -14.10 5.62 -23.90
CA LEU A 605 -13.07 6.17 -23.01
C LEU A 605 -13.43 7.60 -22.57
N GLN A 606 -13.52 7.82 -21.25
CA GLN A 606 -13.99 9.06 -20.63
C GLN A 606 -13.20 9.39 -19.36
N VAL A 607 -13.02 10.68 -19.07
CA VAL A 607 -12.77 11.18 -17.72
C VAL A 607 -14.13 11.18 -16.99
N ILE A 608 -14.20 10.63 -15.77
CA ILE A 608 -15.44 10.52 -14.99
C ILE A 608 -15.45 11.42 -13.74
N ASP A 609 -14.28 11.66 -13.13
CA ASP A 609 -14.04 12.60 -12.04
C ASP A 609 -12.67 13.27 -12.33
N ASN A 610 -12.47 14.51 -11.90
CA ASN A 610 -11.17 15.21 -11.97
C ASN A 610 -11.03 16.23 -10.82
N ASP A 611 -9.79 16.51 -10.42
CA ASP A 611 -9.45 17.56 -9.44
C ASP A 611 -8.23 18.36 -9.94
N PHE A 612 -8.11 19.61 -9.52
CA PHE A 612 -7.06 20.54 -9.94
C PHE A 612 -6.55 21.41 -8.79
N ARG A 613 -5.35 21.09 -8.30
CA ARG A 613 -4.65 21.85 -7.26
C ARG A 613 -3.76 22.92 -7.89
N ASP A 614 -3.88 24.15 -7.38
CA ASP A 614 -3.14 25.35 -7.82
C ASP A 614 -3.24 25.69 -9.32
N GLY A 615 -4.16 25.07 -10.07
CA GLY A 615 -4.26 25.19 -11.54
C GLY A 615 -3.08 24.59 -12.32
N ILE A 616 -2.16 23.86 -11.65
CA ILE A 616 -0.97 23.25 -12.26
C ILE A 616 -0.71 21.80 -11.85
N TYR A 617 -1.36 21.30 -10.80
CA TYR A 617 -1.43 19.88 -10.47
C TYR A 617 -2.86 19.39 -10.72
N GLY A 618 -3.01 18.14 -11.15
CA GLY A 618 -4.34 17.60 -11.41
C GLY A 618 -4.39 16.08 -11.37
N ASP A 619 -5.55 15.59 -10.99
CA ASP A 619 -5.87 14.19 -10.77
C ASP A 619 -7.09 13.81 -11.62
N ALA A 620 -7.16 12.56 -12.08
CA ALA A 620 -8.28 12.11 -12.90
C ALA A 620 -8.66 10.65 -12.66
N ARG A 621 -9.97 10.40 -12.59
CA ARG A 621 -10.54 9.05 -12.71
C ARG A 621 -10.96 8.83 -14.16
N LEU A 622 -10.47 7.76 -14.77
CA LEU A 622 -10.78 7.34 -16.14
C LEU A 622 -11.66 6.09 -16.13
N SER A 623 -12.55 5.98 -17.12
CA SER A 623 -13.27 4.73 -17.43
C SER A 623 -13.32 4.47 -18.94
N TRP A 624 -13.49 3.22 -19.32
CA TRP A 624 -13.72 2.80 -20.70
C TRP A 624 -14.49 1.47 -20.76
N LYS A 625 -14.74 0.98 -21.97
CA LYS A 625 -15.22 -0.38 -22.23
C LYS A 625 -14.16 -1.16 -22.98
N ALA A 626 -13.94 -2.40 -22.53
CA ALA A 626 -13.11 -3.38 -23.21
C ALA A 626 -13.55 -3.57 -24.69
N PRO A 627 -12.65 -4.02 -25.58
CA PRO A 627 -12.99 -4.28 -26.97
C PRO A 627 -14.19 -5.24 -27.13
N LYS A 628 -15.03 -5.00 -28.14
CA LYS A 628 -16.31 -5.74 -28.33
C LYS A 628 -16.15 -7.23 -28.67
N GLN A 629 -14.97 -7.62 -29.14
CA GLN A 629 -14.51 -8.99 -29.08
C GLN A 629 -13.59 -9.06 -27.86
N ALA A 630 -13.88 -9.95 -26.91
CA ALA A 630 -12.97 -10.27 -25.83
C ALA A 630 -11.79 -11.10 -26.38
N GLU A 631 -10.97 -10.43 -27.20
CA GLU A 631 -9.58 -10.80 -27.45
C GLU A 631 -8.84 -10.79 -26.10
N ASP A 632 -7.76 -11.55 -25.96
CA ASP A 632 -7.08 -11.85 -24.68
C ASP A 632 -6.33 -10.66 -24.06
N VAL A 633 -7.03 -9.54 -23.82
CA VAL A 633 -6.56 -8.32 -23.17
C VAL A 633 -6.32 -8.62 -21.69
N MET A 634 -5.04 -8.61 -21.32
CA MET A 634 -4.56 -8.88 -19.97
C MET A 634 -4.45 -7.58 -19.16
N TYR A 635 -3.99 -6.50 -19.79
CA TYR A 635 -3.86 -5.18 -19.14
C TYR A 635 -4.20 -4.05 -20.12
N TYR A 636 -4.38 -2.85 -19.56
CA TYR A 636 -4.42 -1.57 -20.25
C TYR A 636 -3.26 -0.70 -19.78
N GLN A 637 -2.47 -0.16 -20.70
CA GLN A 637 -1.50 0.90 -20.44
C GLN A 637 -2.21 2.26 -20.50
N VAL A 638 -2.03 3.08 -19.47
CA VAL A 638 -2.56 4.45 -19.39
C VAL A 638 -1.39 5.42 -19.51
N TYR A 639 -1.40 6.22 -20.57
CA TYR A 639 -0.39 7.21 -20.88
C TYR A 639 -0.94 8.63 -20.81
N ARG A 640 -0.08 9.55 -20.39
CA ARG A 640 -0.18 10.98 -20.68
C ARG A 640 0.65 11.30 -21.92
N VAL A 641 0.15 12.16 -22.80
CA VAL A 641 0.93 12.72 -23.91
C VAL A 641 1.34 14.14 -23.57
N HIS A 642 2.65 14.40 -23.54
CA HIS A 642 3.24 15.72 -23.27
C HIS A 642 3.05 16.67 -24.46
N PRO A 643 3.14 18.00 -24.26
CA PRO A 643 3.03 18.99 -25.34
C PRO A 643 4.05 18.85 -26.49
N ASP A 644 5.17 18.13 -26.27
CA ASP A 644 6.17 17.81 -27.31
C ASP A 644 5.88 16.49 -28.05
N GLY A 645 4.77 15.82 -27.73
CA GLY A 645 4.34 14.55 -28.32
C GLY A 645 4.93 13.30 -27.66
N LYS A 646 5.76 13.41 -26.62
CA LYS A 646 6.24 12.24 -25.86
C LYS A 646 5.11 11.60 -25.06
N TYR A 647 5.27 10.31 -24.79
CA TYR A 647 4.35 9.50 -24.00
C TYR A 647 5.00 9.18 -22.65
N GLU A 648 4.33 9.57 -21.57
CA GLU A 648 4.64 9.22 -20.18
C GLU A 648 3.63 8.16 -19.71
N LEU A 649 4.10 7.01 -19.25
CA LEU A 649 3.23 5.96 -18.72
C LEU A 649 2.79 6.37 -17.30
N MET A 650 1.52 6.73 -17.14
CA MET A 650 0.95 6.98 -15.81
C MET A 650 0.81 5.67 -15.05
N GLY A 651 0.45 4.57 -15.72
CA GLY A 651 0.53 3.22 -15.15
C GLY A 651 -0.17 2.16 -16.00
N MET A 652 -0.42 1.00 -15.39
CA MET A 652 -1.17 -0.09 -16.00
C MET A 652 -2.17 -0.69 -15.01
N THR A 653 -3.27 -1.25 -15.53
CA THR A 653 -4.30 -1.97 -14.77
C THR A 653 -4.92 -3.09 -15.61
N GLY A 654 -5.45 -4.14 -14.97
CA GLY A 654 -6.33 -5.13 -15.64
C GLY A 654 -7.78 -4.63 -15.79
N ASN A 655 -8.14 -3.56 -15.06
CA ASN A 655 -9.51 -3.08 -14.93
C ASN A 655 -9.88 -2.11 -16.08
N THR A 656 -11.18 -1.88 -16.30
CA THR A 656 -11.69 -0.87 -17.24
C THR A 656 -11.89 0.51 -16.62
N VAL A 657 -11.33 0.73 -15.43
CA VAL A 657 -11.19 2.03 -14.76
C VAL A 657 -9.78 2.18 -14.20
N TYR A 658 -9.26 3.40 -14.20
CA TYR A 658 -7.95 3.73 -13.63
C TYR A 658 -7.93 5.14 -13.05
N TYR A 659 -7.23 5.30 -11.93
CA TYR A 659 -6.96 6.61 -11.33
C TYR A 659 -5.56 7.06 -11.71
N VAL A 660 -5.44 8.31 -12.15
CA VAL A 660 -4.21 8.92 -12.66
C VAL A 660 -3.71 9.94 -11.64
N PRO A 661 -2.70 9.57 -10.82
CA PRO A 661 -2.21 10.43 -9.74
C PRO A 661 -1.26 11.53 -10.21
N GLU A 662 -1.50 12.73 -9.70
CA GLU A 662 -0.63 13.91 -9.70
C GLU A 662 0.07 14.17 -11.04
N MET A 663 -0.73 14.55 -12.04
CA MET A 663 -0.23 15.13 -13.28
C MET A 663 0.24 16.56 -13.02
N LYS A 664 1.46 16.90 -13.45
CA LYS A 664 1.98 18.27 -13.41
C LYS A 664 1.88 18.93 -14.77
N ARG A 665 1.10 20.01 -14.88
CA ARG A 665 0.82 20.78 -16.11
C ARG A 665 2.12 21.29 -16.75
N MET A 666 2.30 21.05 -18.05
CA MET A 666 3.51 21.42 -18.79
C MET A 666 3.24 22.57 -19.77
N LEU A 667 4.21 23.48 -19.90
CA LEU A 667 4.23 24.57 -20.90
C LEU A 667 2.92 25.38 -21.03
N LYS A 668 2.18 25.52 -19.92
CA LYS A 668 0.87 26.20 -19.85
C LYS A 668 -0.19 25.61 -20.80
N GLU A 669 -0.11 24.29 -21.05
CA GLU A 669 -1.06 23.54 -21.86
C GLU A 669 -2.51 23.78 -21.41
N GLN A 670 -3.42 23.90 -22.37
CA GLN A 670 -4.85 24.13 -22.09
C GLN A 670 -5.62 22.82 -21.87
N ALA A 671 -5.12 21.71 -22.43
CA ALA A 671 -5.64 20.37 -22.21
C ALA A 671 -4.50 19.35 -22.29
N THR A 672 -4.47 18.41 -21.36
CA THR A 672 -3.61 17.23 -21.44
C THR A 672 -4.35 16.11 -22.17
N LYS A 673 -3.66 15.40 -23.07
CA LYS A 673 -4.22 14.24 -23.76
C LYS A 673 -3.89 12.95 -23.02
N MET A 674 -4.92 12.25 -22.57
CA MET A 674 -4.83 10.92 -21.98
C MET A 674 -5.04 9.84 -23.05
N VAL A 675 -4.28 8.75 -22.98
CA VAL A 675 -4.30 7.66 -23.96
C VAL A 675 -4.38 6.31 -23.24
N VAL A 676 -5.22 5.40 -23.74
CA VAL A 676 -5.32 4.03 -23.25
C VAL A 676 -4.99 3.05 -24.37
N ILE A 677 -4.07 2.13 -24.10
CA ILE A 677 -3.62 1.07 -25.02
C ILE A 677 -3.87 -0.31 -24.39
N PRO A 678 -4.78 -1.13 -24.91
CA PRO A 678 -4.95 -2.52 -24.47
C PRO A 678 -3.77 -3.41 -24.90
N VAL A 679 -3.38 -4.34 -24.03
CA VAL A 679 -2.23 -5.25 -24.19
C VAL A 679 -2.68 -6.70 -23.99
N ASN A 680 -2.31 -7.61 -24.91
CA ASN A 680 -2.73 -9.01 -24.85
C ASN A 680 -1.80 -9.91 -24.01
N ARG A 681 -2.17 -11.20 -23.81
CA ARG A 681 -1.35 -12.20 -23.06
C ARG A 681 0.09 -12.39 -23.56
N HIS A 682 0.38 -12.09 -24.83
CA HIS A 682 1.74 -12.13 -25.39
C HIS A 682 2.53 -10.82 -25.18
N TYR A 683 1.92 -9.85 -24.49
CA TYR A 683 2.38 -8.48 -24.27
C TYR A 683 2.38 -7.62 -25.57
N GLU A 684 1.62 -8.02 -26.60
CA GLU A 684 1.46 -7.16 -27.78
C GLU A 684 0.49 -6.01 -27.51
N GLN A 685 0.97 -4.78 -27.76
CA GLN A 685 0.15 -3.56 -27.74
C GLN A 685 -0.86 -3.54 -28.91
N GLY A 686 -2.10 -3.20 -28.57
CA GLY A 686 -3.21 -2.97 -29.49
C GLY A 686 -3.25 -1.54 -30.05
N LYS A 687 -4.44 -1.10 -30.46
CA LYS A 687 -4.67 0.27 -30.95
C LYS A 687 -5.00 1.22 -29.81
N ALA A 688 -4.39 2.41 -29.82
CA ALA A 688 -4.63 3.47 -28.84
C ALA A 688 -6.01 4.15 -29.02
N SER A 689 -6.70 4.39 -27.90
CA SER A 689 -7.81 5.35 -27.79
C SER A 689 -7.37 6.54 -26.94
N SER A 690 -8.03 7.71 -27.07
CA SER A 690 -7.65 8.91 -26.30
C SER A 690 -8.82 9.80 -25.92
N VAL A 691 -8.68 10.50 -24.79
CA VAL A 691 -9.58 11.54 -24.28
C VAL A 691 -8.77 12.75 -23.84
N SER A 692 -9.35 13.95 -23.88
CA SER A 692 -8.74 15.16 -23.31
C SER A 692 -9.16 15.34 -21.86
N LEU A 693 -8.22 15.80 -21.03
CA LEU A 693 -8.50 16.46 -19.75
C LEU A 693 -8.19 17.95 -19.94
N ASP A 694 -9.23 18.77 -19.98
CA ASP A 694 -9.08 20.22 -20.12
C ASP A 694 -8.68 20.82 -18.77
N TRP A 695 -7.61 21.61 -18.73
CA TRP A 695 -7.14 22.26 -17.52
C TRP A 695 -7.93 23.55 -17.25
N PRO A 696 -8.04 24.01 -15.98
CA PRO A 696 -8.50 25.37 -15.68
C PRO A 696 -7.60 26.44 -16.32
N GLU A 697 -8.00 27.71 -16.25
CA GLU A 697 -7.13 28.82 -16.67
C GLU A 697 -5.76 28.73 -15.96
N TYR A 698 -4.67 29.12 -16.64
CA TYR A 698 -3.36 29.09 -16.02
C TYR A 698 -3.27 30.18 -14.96
N PRO A 699 -2.87 29.86 -13.72
CA PRO A 699 -2.95 30.80 -12.60
C PRO A 699 -2.01 32.00 -12.78
N LYS A 700 -2.43 33.13 -12.20
CA LYS A 700 -1.51 34.19 -11.80
C LYS A 700 -0.64 33.70 -10.65
N PRO A 701 0.56 34.26 -10.45
CA PRO A 701 1.31 33.96 -9.24
C PRO A 701 0.56 34.49 -8.00
N VAL A 702 0.84 33.89 -6.85
CA VAL A 702 0.52 34.44 -5.53
C VAL A 702 1.85 34.79 -4.87
N ALA A 703 2.04 36.06 -4.53
CA ALA A 703 3.31 36.57 -4.02
C ALA A 703 3.40 36.35 -2.51
N ALA A 704 4.43 35.63 -2.05
CA ALA A 704 4.65 35.37 -0.64
C ALA A 704 6.14 35.33 -0.29
N PHE A 705 6.48 35.78 0.91
CA PHE A 705 7.84 35.70 1.43
C PHE A 705 7.89 35.68 2.96
N LYS A 706 9.03 35.25 3.48
CA LYS A 706 9.46 35.45 4.87
C LYS A 706 10.84 36.12 4.93
N ALA A 707 11.20 36.59 6.11
CA ALA A 707 12.57 36.96 6.48
C ALA A 707 13.14 35.90 7.44
N ASP A 708 14.46 35.89 7.64
CA ASP A 708 15.13 35.19 8.74
C ASP A 708 15.18 36.02 10.03
N LYS A 709 15.13 37.35 9.93
CA LYS A 709 15.00 38.30 11.03
C LYS A 709 14.07 39.45 10.68
N THR A 710 13.35 39.95 11.68
CA THR A 710 12.42 41.10 11.59
C THR A 710 12.76 42.24 12.53
N LEU A 711 13.57 41.95 13.55
CA LEU A 711 14.11 42.89 14.52
C LEU A 711 15.64 42.76 14.51
N ILE A 712 16.34 43.84 14.16
CA ILE A 712 17.80 43.83 13.95
C ILE A 712 18.47 45.11 14.44
N ALA A 713 19.79 45.04 14.66
CA ALA A 713 20.62 46.20 14.95
C ALA A 713 21.06 46.96 13.67
N PRO A 714 21.40 48.26 13.76
CA PRO A 714 21.89 49.03 12.61
C PRO A 714 23.12 48.40 11.95
N GLY A 715 23.04 48.14 10.65
CA GLY A 715 24.10 47.50 9.86
C GLY A 715 24.03 45.97 9.77
N GLU A 716 23.05 45.32 10.40
CA GLU A 716 22.79 43.90 10.20
C GLU A 716 22.17 43.59 8.83
N THR A 717 22.29 42.33 8.41
CA THR A 717 21.75 41.78 7.15
C THR A 717 20.60 40.83 7.41
N VAL A 718 19.54 40.94 6.61
CA VAL A 718 18.37 40.05 6.57
C VAL A 718 18.44 39.19 5.30
N GLN A 719 18.20 37.89 5.43
CA GLN A 719 17.94 36.96 4.32
C GLN A 719 16.43 36.84 4.10
N PHE A 720 15.95 37.25 2.93
CA PHE A 720 14.59 36.98 2.51
C PHE A 720 14.50 35.60 1.84
N THR A 721 13.41 34.88 2.10
CA THR A 721 13.08 33.65 1.40
C THR A 721 11.76 33.84 0.65
N ASP A 722 11.80 33.62 -0.66
CA ASP A 722 10.59 33.52 -1.48
C ASP A 722 9.76 32.30 -1.06
N LEU A 723 8.44 32.50 -1.03
CA LEU A 723 7.43 31.48 -0.77
C LEU A 723 6.28 31.59 -1.80
N SER A 724 6.49 32.34 -2.89
CA SER A 724 5.47 32.58 -3.92
C SER A 724 5.10 31.28 -4.63
N SER A 725 3.89 31.22 -5.16
CA SER A 725 3.38 30.04 -5.88
C SER A 725 4.34 29.61 -7.01
N GLU A 726 4.44 28.30 -7.25
CA GLU A 726 5.38 27.71 -8.22
C GLU A 726 5.29 28.29 -9.65
N VAL A 727 4.15 28.86 -10.04
CA VAL A 727 3.95 29.51 -11.35
C VAL A 727 4.63 30.88 -11.52
N THR A 728 5.48 31.29 -10.57
CA THR A 728 6.23 32.55 -10.62
C THR A 728 7.40 32.43 -11.59
N GLU A 729 7.49 33.32 -12.58
CA GLU A 729 8.55 33.31 -13.60
C GLU A 729 9.61 34.40 -13.34
N SER A 730 9.30 35.40 -12.52
CA SER A 730 10.24 36.45 -12.10
C SER A 730 9.78 37.14 -10.80
N TRP A 731 10.74 37.71 -10.08
CA TRP A 731 10.55 38.43 -8.82
C TRP A 731 11.02 39.88 -8.96
N SER A 732 10.31 40.81 -8.34
CA SER A 732 10.76 42.20 -8.17
C SER A 732 10.56 42.64 -6.73
N TRP A 733 11.67 42.85 -6.03
CA TRP A 733 11.71 43.26 -4.63
C TRP A 733 11.98 44.75 -4.48
N SER A 734 11.36 45.37 -3.47
CA SER A 734 11.76 46.69 -2.98
C SER A 734 12.01 46.65 -1.47
N PHE A 735 13.13 47.25 -1.08
CA PHE A 735 13.65 47.33 0.28
C PHE A 735 13.97 48.81 0.60
N PRO A 736 12.96 49.66 0.88
CA PRO A 736 13.20 51.04 1.31
C PRO A 736 14.14 51.06 2.53
N GLY A 737 15.19 51.87 2.48
CA GLY A 737 16.23 51.92 3.53
C GLY A 737 17.24 50.76 3.52
N GLY A 738 16.98 49.69 2.77
CA GLY A 738 17.89 48.55 2.62
C GLY A 738 18.98 48.77 1.56
N GLN A 739 20.06 47.98 1.67
CA GLN A 739 21.13 47.90 0.69
C GLN A 739 21.31 46.43 0.26
N PRO A 740 21.03 46.06 -1.00
CA PRO A 740 20.48 46.91 -2.06
C PRO A 740 19.01 47.28 -1.81
N ALA A 741 18.57 48.44 -2.31
CA ALA A 741 17.20 48.94 -2.13
C ALA A 741 16.13 48.23 -2.99
N SER A 742 16.56 47.31 -3.86
CA SER A 742 15.73 46.46 -4.71
C SER A 742 16.53 45.24 -5.16
N SER A 743 15.85 44.15 -5.52
CA SER A 743 16.49 42.97 -6.14
C SER A 743 15.52 42.26 -7.11
N THR A 744 16.08 41.41 -7.98
CA THR A 744 15.34 40.45 -8.82
C THR A 744 15.79 39.01 -8.57
N GLU A 745 16.63 38.78 -7.55
CA GLU A 745 16.98 37.45 -7.07
C GLU A 745 15.76 36.81 -6.38
N GLN A 746 15.63 35.49 -6.43
CA GLN A 746 14.55 34.81 -5.70
C GLN A 746 14.72 34.94 -4.18
N ASN A 747 15.95 34.83 -3.66
CA ASN A 747 16.22 34.81 -2.22
C ASN A 747 17.29 35.86 -1.83
N PRO A 748 16.97 37.16 -1.89
CA PRO A 748 17.96 38.23 -1.71
C PRO A 748 18.38 38.44 -0.26
N LYS A 749 19.61 38.94 -0.09
CA LYS A 749 20.15 39.45 1.19
C LYS A 749 20.19 40.97 1.18
N VAL A 750 19.82 41.60 2.29
CA VAL A 750 19.69 43.06 2.39
C VAL A 750 20.20 43.57 3.74
N THR A 751 21.12 44.53 3.71
CA THR A 751 21.64 45.20 4.91
C THR A 751 20.87 46.49 5.18
N TYR A 752 20.46 46.73 6.43
CA TYR A 752 19.76 47.97 6.81
C TYR A 752 20.64 48.80 7.77
N PRO A 753 21.26 49.90 7.31
CA PRO A 753 22.27 50.64 8.09
C PRO A 753 21.70 51.64 9.11
N GLU A 754 20.44 52.07 8.98
CA GLU A 754 19.84 53.15 9.76
C GLU A 754 18.61 52.66 10.56
N GLU A 755 18.37 53.25 11.73
CA GLU A 755 17.21 52.95 12.58
C GLU A 755 15.88 53.36 11.92
N GLY A 756 14.84 52.52 12.06
CA GLY A 756 13.55 52.75 11.42
C GLY A 756 12.70 51.48 11.31
N THR A 757 11.50 51.58 10.73
CA THR A 757 10.68 50.42 10.35
C THR A 757 10.37 50.47 8.87
N TYR A 758 10.71 49.41 8.15
CA TYR A 758 10.78 49.36 6.70
C TYR A 758 9.74 48.40 6.10
N GLU A 759 9.08 48.85 5.03
CA GLU A 759 8.06 48.08 4.32
C GLU A 759 8.69 47.33 3.15
N VAL A 760 8.82 46.00 3.30
CA VAL A 760 9.34 45.12 2.25
C VAL A 760 8.22 44.79 1.28
N THR A 761 8.49 44.97 -0.01
CA THR A 761 7.58 44.60 -1.11
C THR A 761 8.20 43.48 -1.93
N LEU A 762 7.40 42.45 -2.24
CA LEU A 762 7.68 41.49 -3.31
C LEU A 762 6.53 41.52 -4.32
N THR A 763 6.87 41.72 -5.59
CA THR A 763 6.01 41.43 -6.74
C THR A 763 6.46 40.10 -7.35
N ALA A 764 5.55 39.15 -7.47
CA ALA A 764 5.75 37.91 -8.22
C ALA A 764 5.03 38.04 -9.56
N THR A 765 5.70 37.69 -10.67
CA THR A 765 5.16 37.92 -12.02
C THR A 765 5.31 36.68 -12.90
N ASN A 766 4.29 36.42 -13.73
CA ASN A 766 4.30 35.44 -14.81
C ASN A 766 3.55 35.98 -16.05
N SER A 767 3.53 35.24 -17.16
CA SER A 767 2.90 35.70 -18.42
C SER A 767 1.37 35.88 -18.39
N VAL A 768 0.68 35.55 -17.30
CA VAL A 768 -0.76 35.79 -17.09
C VAL A 768 -1.01 37.02 -16.20
N GLY A 769 -0.02 37.42 -15.41
CA GLY A 769 -0.04 38.64 -14.62
C GLY A 769 0.91 38.61 -13.43
N GLU A 770 0.67 39.53 -12.51
CA GLU A 770 1.43 39.68 -11.28
C GLU A 770 0.50 39.63 -10.05
N ASP A 771 1.10 39.32 -8.91
CA ASP A 771 0.58 39.57 -7.58
C ASP A 771 1.67 40.22 -6.72
N LEU A 772 1.29 40.93 -5.65
CA LEU A 772 2.19 41.80 -4.92
C LEU A 772 1.84 41.85 -3.43
N VAL A 773 2.76 41.36 -2.60
CA VAL A 773 2.68 41.40 -1.14
C VAL A 773 3.58 42.50 -0.57
N ARG A 774 3.04 43.28 0.38
CA ARG A 774 3.78 44.28 1.16
C ARG A 774 3.67 43.96 2.65
N LYS A 775 4.78 44.05 3.39
CA LYS A 775 4.82 43.84 4.84
C LYS A 775 5.74 44.87 5.51
N LYS A 776 5.25 45.58 6.51
CA LYS A 776 6.06 46.39 7.44
C LYS A 776 6.76 45.45 8.40
N LEU A 777 7.90 44.92 7.96
CA LEU A 777 8.43 43.67 8.49
C LEU A 777 9.78 43.82 9.18
N ILE A 778 10.58 44.81 8.79
CA ILE A 778 11.94 44.99 9.33
C ILE A 778 11.97 46.24 10.21
N THR A 779 12.15 46.07 11.51
CA THR A 779 12.47 47.16 12.45
C THR A 779 13.94 47.10 12.82
N VAL A 780 14.62 48.23 12.66
CA VAL A 780 16.02 48.46 13.00
C VAL A 780 16.09 49.38 14.21
N THR A 781 16.71 48.94 15.30
CA THR A 781 16.87 49.72 16.54
C THR A 781 18.15 49.31 17.26
N ARG A 782 18.87 50.27 17.86
CA ARG A 782 20.02 49.96 18.72
C ARG A 782 19.65 49.14 19.95
N GLU A 783 18.38 49.10 20.35
CA GLU A 783 17.91 48.23 21.44
C GLU A 783 18.19 46.75 21.14
N ALA A 784 18.15 46.37 19.85
CA ALA A 784 18.47 45.02 19.39
C ALA A 784 19.97 44.66 19.45
N GLU A 785 20.88 45.62 19.72
CA GLU A 785 22.32 45.33 19.97
C GLU A 785 22.51 44.45 21.22
N ASN A 786 21.57 44.47 22.17
CA ASN A 786 21.53 43.57 23.34
C ASN A 786 21.01 42.15 22.99
N GLY A 787 20.59 41.96 21.75
CA GLY A 787 20.09 40.73 21.17
C GLY A 787 18.65 40.38 21.58
N VAL A 788 17.90 39.84 20.63
CA VAL A 788 16.59 39.21 20.84
C VAL A 788 16.71 38.02 21.81
N GLY A 789 15.66 37.68 22.56
CA GLY A 789 15.62 36.51 23.43
C GLY A 789 14.23 35.88 23.54
N ASN A 790 14.17 34.61 23.97
CA ASN A 790 12.92 33.93 24.27
C ASN A 790 12.32 34.46 25.57
N LEU A 791 11.29 35.29 25.43
CA LEU A 791 10.54 35.93 26.50
C LEU A 791 9.53 34.98 27.16
N ALA A 792 9.16 33.87 26.51
CA ALA A 792 8.29 32.84 27.09
C ALA A 792 9.03 31.95 28.10
N LEU A 793 10.37 31.91 28.07
CA LEU A 793 11.18 30.98 28.86
C LEU A 793 10.87 31.08 30.37
N GLY A 794 10.34 30.00 30.96
CA GLY A 794 9.98 29.89 32.37
C GLY A 794 8.80 30.74 32.82
N LYS A 795 7.94 31.21 31.90
CA LYS A 795 6.77 32.06 32.21
C LYS A 795 5.55 31.28 32.69
N GLU A 796 4.59 32.00 33.25
CA GLU A 796 3.30 31.42 33.64
C GLU A 796 2.48 31.05 32.39
N THR A 797 1.88 29.86 32.44
CA THR A 797 1.13 29.27 31.31
C THR A 797 -0.22 28.73 31.75
N SER A 798 -1.17 28.74 30.82
CA SER A 798 -2.48 28.11 30.96
C SER A 798 -2.90 27.47 29.65
N ALA A 799 -3.73 26.43 29.67
CA ALA A 799 -4.14 25.72 28.47
C ALA A 799 -5.58 25.20 28.56
N SER A 800 -6.13 24.77 27.42
CA SER A 800 -7.42 24.09 27.34
C SER A 800 -7.51 22.83 28.20
N SER A 801 -6.41 22.07 28.23
CA SER A 801 -6.27 20.76 28.87
C SER A 801 -4.81 20.34 28.84
N PHE A 802 -4.46 19.30 29.60
CA PHE A 802 -3.21 18.56 29.46
C PHE A 802 -3.41 17.10 29.90
N VAL A 803 -2.57 16.18 29.45
CA VAL A 803 -2.75 14.73 29.70
C VAL A 803 -2.43 14.36 31.16
N ASN A 804 -1.33 14.85 31.70
CA ASN A 804 -0.88 14.58 33.07
C ASN A 804 0.17 15.61 33.53
N GLU A 805 0.50 15.63 34.83
CA GLU A 805 1.43 16.59 35.45
C GLU A 805 2.86 16.62 34.85
N LYS A 806 3.27 15.63 34.05
CA LYS A 806 4.57 15.64 33.32
C LYS A 806 4.48 16.19 31.90
N GLU A 807 3.28 16.50 31.43
CA GLU A 807 3.00 17.09 30.12
C GLU A 807 2.14 18.36 30.25
N ALA A 808 2.23 19.01 31.40
CA ALA A 808 1.55 20.26 31.75
C ALA A 808 2.03 21.45 30.88
N PRO A 809 1.26 22.55 30.79
CA PRO A 809 1.53 23.68 29.89
C PRO A 809 2.92 24.32 30.00
N ALA A 810 3.53 24.29 31.19
CA ALA A 810 4.84 24.88 31.43
C ALA A 810 5.99 24.18 30.66
N PHE A 811 5.81 22.90 30.31
CA PHE A 811 6.78 22.12 29.53
C PHE A 811 6.81 22.46 28.03
N ALA A 812 5.99 23.41 27.57
CA ALA A 812 6.14 24.03 26.26
C ALA A 812 6.85 25.39 26.32
N VAL A 813 7.38 25.80 27.48
CA VAL A 813 8.14 27.05 27.64
C VAL A 813 9.35 26.91 28.59
N ASP A 814 9.83 25.69 28.85
CA ASP A 814 10.97 25.45 29.74
C ASP A 814 12.33 25.38 29.01
N GLY A 815 12.31 25.37 27.66
CA GLY A 815 13.50 25.32 26.82
C GLY A 815 14.18 23.94 26.77
N ASN A 816 13.46 22.86 27.11
CA ASN A 816 13.99 21.50 27.15
C ASN A 816 13.32 20.59 26.11
N ASP A 817 14.03 20.32 25.01
CA ASP A 817 13.54 19.50 23.87
C ASP A 817 13.20 18.03 24.22
N ALA A 818 13.35 17.60 25.48
CA ALA A 818 12.92 16.30 25.99
C ALA A 818 11.56 16.31 26.72
N THR A 819 10.95 17.47 26.93
CA THR A 819 9.63 17.67 27.57
C THR A 819 8.66 18.40 26.66
N LYS A 820 7.34 18.30 26.94
CA LYS A 820 6.30 18.89 26.10
C LYS A 820 5.04 19.23 26.87
N TRP A 821 4.28 20.21 26.38
CA TRP A 821 2.83 20.24 26.63
C TRP A 821 2.15 19.22 25.72
N CYS A 822 1.30 18.37 26.31
CA CYS A 822 0.49 17.39 25.59
C CYS A 822 -0.99 17.54 25.97
N ALA A 823 -1.88 17.68 24.99
CA ALA A 823 -3.32 17.85 25.18
C ALA A 823 -4.12 16.92 24.26
N VAL A 824 -5.21 16.35 24.79
CA VAL A 824 -6.07 15.38 24.09
C VAL A 824 -7.55 15.66 24.35
N GLY A 825 -8.41 15.09 23.51
CA GLY A 825 -9.87 15.17 23.63
C GLY A 825 -10.52 15.79 22.38
N ASP A 826 -11.72 16.33 22.57
CA ASP A 826 -12.39 17.17 21.57
C ASP A 826 -11.75 18.57 21.58
N GLY A 827 -11.31 19.03 20.40
CA GLY A 827 -10.68 20.34 20.23
C GLY A 827 -11.67 21.52 20.13
N PRO A 828 -11.19 22.76 19.93
CA PRO A 828 -9.79 23.13 19.70
C PRO A 828 -8.96 23.21 20.99
N HIS A 829 -7.70 22.77 20.92
CA HIS A 829 -6.74 22.93 22.01
C HIS A 829 -6.05 24.31 21.92
N TRP A 830 -5.64 24.85 23.07
CA TRP A 830 -4.90 26.11 23.12
C TRP A 830 -3.94 26.17 24.31
N LEU A 831 -2.85 26.92 24.14
CA LEU A 831 -1.84 27.26 25.15
C LEU A 831 -1.68 28.78 25.19
N THR A 832 -1.74 29.39 26.37
CA THR A 832 -1.53 30.82 26.60
C THR A 832 -0.35 31.04 27.55
N VAL A 833 0.53 31.98 27.22
CA VAL A 833 1.69 32.42 28.01
C VAL A 833 1.45 33.87 28.48
N ASP A 834 1.70 34.16 29.75
CA ASP A 834 1.81 35.54 30.28
C ASP A 834 3.29 35.91 30.42
N LEU A 835 3.76 36.86 29.61
CA LEU A 835 5.15 37.34 29.65
C LEU A 835 5.45 38.19 30.91
N GLY A 836 4.43 38.58 31.68
CA GLY A 836 4.53 39.31 32.95
C GLY A 836 4.66 40.83 32.80
N ALA A 837 4.85 41.33 31.57
CA ALA A 837 4.86 42.75 31.22
C ALA A 837 4.60 42.90 29.70
N GLU A 838 4.36 44.13 29.22
CA GLU A 838 4.36 44.42 27.78
C GLU A 838 5.80 44.32 27.22
N HIS A 839 5.98 43.47 26.20
CA HIS A 839 7.22 43.34 25.44
C HIS A 839 6.98 43.62 23.95
N LYS A 840 8.08 43.92 23.22
CA LYS A 840 8.11 44.05 21.76
C LYS A 840 8.49 42.72 21.13
N LEU A 841 7.53 42.03 20.54
CA LEU A 841 7.67 40.70 19.95
C LEU A 841 8.01 40.79 18.46
N SER A 842 8.96 39.97 18.01
CA SER A 842 9.46 39.96 16.63
C SER A 842 9.31 38.61 15.93
N GLU A 843 9.29 37.49 16.67
CA GLU A 843 9.19 36.15 16.07
C GLU A 843 8.60 35.13 17.06
N PHE A 844 8.00 34.06 16.53
CA PHE A 844 7.63 32.86 17.28
C PHE A 844 8.32 31.63 16.71
N VAL A 845 8.81 30.73 17.56
CA VAL A 845 9.32 29.41 17.13
C VAL A 845 8.51 28.34 17.85
N ILE A 846 8.06 27.32 17.10
CA ILE A 846 7.36 26.17 17.66
C ILE A 846 8.16 24.91 17.33
N LYS A 847 8.50 24.13 18.36
CA LYS A 847 9.05 22.77 18.24
C LYS A 847 7.89 21.79 18.37
N HIS A 848 7.54 21.14 17.28
CA HIS A 848 6.48 20.14 17.16
C HIS A 848 7.00 18.74 17.55
N ALA A 849 6.12 17.73 17.50
CA ALA A 849 6.41 16.36 17.93
C ALA A 849 7.74 15.77 17.38
N GLU A 850 8.04 15.99 16.10
CA GLU A 850 9.27 15.48 15.47
C GLU A 850 10.56 16.12 15.99
N ALA A 851 10.52 17.37 16.46
CA ALA A 851 11.68 18.00 17.09
C ALA A 851 12.07 17.31 18.41
N GLY A 852 11.08 16.75 19.12
CA GLY A 852 11.26 15.92 20.31
C GLY A 852 11.42 14.42 20.02
N GLY A 853 11.63 14.03 18.76
CA GLY A 853 11.90 12.65 18.35
C GLY A 853 10.69 11.76 18.10
N GLU A 854 9.46 12.30 18.05
CA GLU A 854 8.27 11.54 17.62
C GLU A 854 8.12 11.49 16.08
N PRO A 855 7.27 10.63 15.51
CA PRO A 855 7.05 10.60 14.06
C PRO A 855 6.50 11.93 13.50
N ALA A 856 7.00 12.36 12.34
CA ALA A 856 6.55 13.57 11.62
C ALA A 856 5.02 13.65 11.39
N ALA A 857 4.34 12.49 11.36
CA ALA A 857 2.88 12.40 11.30
C ALA A 857 2.17 13.12 12.48
N PHE A 858 2.83 13.29 13.63
CA PHE A 858 2.31 13.98 14.82
C PHE A 858 2.69 15.47 14.87
N ASN A 859 3.38 16.02 13.86
CA ASN A 859 3.60 17.46 13.78
C ASN A 859 2.28 18.21 13.64
N THR A 860 2.12 19.33 14.34
CA THR A 860 0.93 20.19 14.26
C THR A 860 0.73 20.68 12.83
N ARG A 861 -0.45 20.41 12.25
CA ARG A 861 -0.74 20.70 10.84
C ARG A 861 -1.32 22.09 10.64
N ALA A 862 -2.23 22.53 11.52
CA ALA A 862 -2.83 23.86 11.45
C ALA A 862 -2.94 24.51 12.83
N PHE A 863 -2.59 25.78 12.92
CA PHE A 863 -2.59 26.58 14.14
C PHE A 863 -2.60 28.08 13.83
N THR A 864 -3.04 28.89 14.79
CA THR A 864 -3.00 30.35 14.75
C THR A 864 -2.36 30.87 16.04
N ILE A 865 -1.38 31.77 15.91
CA ILE A 865 -0.75 32.45 17.05
C ILE A 865 -1.39 33.83 17.20
N GLN A 866 -1.85 34.12 18.41
CA GLN A 866 -2.59 35.33 18.76
C GLN A 866 -1.85 36.08 19.86
N VAL A 867 -1.98 37.41 19.87
CA VAL A 867 -1.34 38.31 20.83
C VAL A 867 -2.36 39.23 21.50
N SER A 868 -2.09 39.63 22.74
CA SER A 868 -2.94 40.52 23.52
C SER A 868 -2.14 41.35 24.53
N LEU A 869 -2.67 42.53 24.89
CA LEU A 869 -2.15 43.38 25.97
C LEU A 869 -2.84 43.15 27.32
N ASP A 870 -4.05 42.57 27.33
CA ASP A 870 -4.87 42.43 28.54
C ASP A 870 -5.40 41.00 28.79
N GLY A 871 -5.07 40.06 27.90
CA GLY A 871 -5.51 38.67 27.93
C GLY A 871 -6.94 38.45 27.43
N ARG A 872 -7.64 39.50 26.98
CA ARG A 872 -9.08 39.46 26.62
C ARG A 872 -9.33 39.85 25.18
N GLU A 873 -8.72 40.93 24.71
CA GLU A 873 -8.77 41.33 23.30
C GLU A 873 -7.58 40.71 22.56
N TRP A 874 -7.87 39.80 21.62
CA TRP A 874 -6.87 38.99 20.93
C TRP A 874 -6.79 39.36 19.45
N LYS A 875 -5.57 39.56 18.94
CA LYS A 875 -5.26 39.79 17.52
C LYS A 875 -4.45 38.62 16.98
N ASP A 876 -4.82 38.11 15.82
CA ASP A 876 -4.02 37.11 15.10
C ASP A 876 -2.70 37.75 14.61
N ALA A 877 -1.57 37.11 14.92
CA ALA A 877 -0.24 37.50 14.49
C ALA A 877 0.33 36.54 13.43
N VAL A 878 -0.02 35.25 13.50
CA VAL A 878 0.38 34.20 12.56
C VAL A 878 -0.81 33.25 12.37
N SER A 879 -1.07 32.79 11.14
CA SER A 879 -1.98 31.66 10.90
C SER A 879 -1.37 30.72 9.87
N VAL A 880 -1.40 29.42 10.18
CA VAL A 880 -0.80 28.34 9.39
C VAL A 880 -1.83 27.24 9.21
N LYS A 881 -2.12 26.87 7.97
CA LYS A 881 -3.08 25.80 7.64
C LYS A 881 -2.41 24.49 7.21
N ASP A 882 -1.13 24.57 6.83
CA ASP A 882 -0.37 23.45 6.27
C ASP A 882 1.11 23.48 6.73
N ASN A 883 1.34 23.13 8.00
CA ASN A 883 2.67 22.82 8.49
C ASN A 883 2.93 21.30 8.43
N THR A 884 4.12 20.94 7.94
CA THR A 884 4.63 19.56 7.93
C THR A 884 5.90 19.39 8.79
N LYS A 885 6.48 20.48 9.30
CA LYS A 885 7.86 20.53 9.82
C LYS A 885 7.95 20.25 11.32
N ALA A 886 9.04 19.60 11.73
CA ALA A 886 9.49 19.46 13.11
C ALA A 886 9.59 20.80 13.86
N VAL A 887 10.16 21.82 13.21
CA VAL A 887 10.31 23.17 13.78
C VAL A 887 9.74 24.18 12.79
N SER A 888 8.91 25.10 13.28
CA SER A 888 8.36 26.19 12.47
C SER A 888 8.62 27.55 13.11
N SER A 889 9.21 28.46 12.32
CA SER A 889 9.64 29.79 12.73
C SER A 889 8.85 30.86 11.97
N HIS A 890 8.28 31.82 12.70
CA HIS A 890 7.28 32.77 12.22
C HIS A 890 7.63 34.19 12.66
N ALA A 891 8.48 34.85 11.88
CA ALA A 891 8.86 36.23 12.15
C ALA A 891 7.76 37.22 11.70
N ILE A 892 7.42 38.18 12.57
CA ILE A 892 6.27 39.09 12.48
C ILE A 892 6.69 40.57 12.41
N GLU A 893 5.74 41.46 12.11
CA GLU A 893 5.85 42.90 12.37
C GLU A 893 6.02 43.14 13.89
N LEU A 894 6.91 44.04 14.29
CA LEU A 894 7.27 44.28 15.69
C LEU A 894 6.05 44.72 16.52
N THR A 895 5.52 43.80 17.33
CA THR A 895 4.20 43.93 17.96
C THR A 895 4.31 44.00 19.49
N SER A 896 3.63 44.97 20.10
CA SER A 896 3.45 45.02 21.56
C SER A 896 2.49 43.94 22.03
N ALA A 897 2.89 43.15 23.03
CA ALA A 897 2.01 42.21 23.73
C ALA A 897 2.55 41.88 25.13
N GLN A 898 1.64 41.52 26.05
CA GLN A 898 1.99 40.81 27.29
C GLN A 898 1.57 39.33 27.22
N TYR A 899 0.50 39.03 26.49
CA TYR A 899 -0.09 37.70 26.41
C TYR A 899 0.05 37.14 25.00
N VAL A 900 0.41 35.86 24.90
CA VAL A 900 0.51 35.14 23.62
C VAL A 900 -0.27 33.83 23.74
N ARG A 901 -1.12 33.51 22.75
CA ARG A 901 -1.88 32.26 22.67
C ARG A 901 -1.59 31.51 21.37
N LEU A 902 -1.16 30.27 21.51
CA LEU A 902 -1.12 29.29 20.43
C LEU A 902 -2.47 28.54 20.40
N GLN A 903 -3.26 28.77 19.35
CA GLN A 903 -4.54 28.13 19.09
C GLN A 903 -4.34 26.99 18.08
N ILE A 904 -4.70 25.76 18.42
CA ILE A 904 -4.53 24.60 17.55
C ILE A 904 -5.82 24.32 16.77
N GLU A 905 -5.70 24.27 15.44
CA GLU A 905 -6.82 24.02 14.52
C GLU A 905 -6.82 22.58 14.01
N LYS A 906 -5.63 22.01 13.74
CA LYS A 906 -5.44 20.58 13.43
C LYS A 906 -4.14 20.08 14.07
N ALA A 907 -4.28 19.18 15.03
CA ALA A 907 -3.22 18.77 15.95
C ALA A 907 -2.12 17.90 15.33
N THR A 908 -2.42 17.13 14.29
CA THR A 908 -1.48 16.23 13.61
C THR A 908 -1.65 16.26 12.08
N GLN A 909 -0.77 15.60 11.33
CA GLN A 909 -0.90 15.44 9.88
C GLN A 909 -2.11 14.56 9.52
N GLY A 910 -2.36 13.50 10.31
CA GLY A 910 -3.41 12.51 10.11
C GLY A 910 -4.75 12.88 10.76
N GLY A 911 -5.39 11.89 11.39
CA GLY A 911 -6.65 12.01 12.13
C GLY A 911 -6.52 12.00 13.65
N ASP A 912 -5.29 11.99 14.19
CA ASP A 912 -5.04 12.08 15.64
C ASP A 912 -5.29 13.53 16.13
N THR A 913 -6.05 13.68 17.22
CA THR A 913 -6.37 14.99 17.83
C THR A 913 -5.37 15.42 18.90
N ALA A 914 -4.43 14.55 19.30
CA ALA A 914 -3.46 14.85 20.34
C ALA A 914 -2.46 15.94 19.91
N THR A 915 -2.52 17.08 20.59
CA THR A 915 -1.58 18.19 20.44
C THR A 915 -0.31 17.90 21.24
N ARG A 916 0.86 18.10 20.62
CA ARG A 916 2.18 17.85 21.22
C ARG A 916 3.13 19.00 20.85
N ILE A 917 3.45 19.86 21.80
CA ILE A 917 4.35 21.02 21.64
C ILE A 917 5.51 20.88 22.60
N TYR A 918 6.72 20.69 22.07
CA TYR A 918 7.96 20.54 22.85
C TYR A 918 8.53 21.88 23.29
N ASP A 919 8.35 22.94 22.50
CA ASP A 919 8.72 24.31 22.88
C ASP A 919 7.90 25.32 22.07
N PHE A 920 7.63 26.47 22.67
CA PHE A 920 6.93 27.60 22.10
C PHE A 920 7.65 28.90 22.49
N GLU A 921 8.69 29.21 21.72
CA GLU A 921 9.55 30.35 21.94
C GLU A 921 8.86 31.64 21.46
N VAL A 922 8.84 32.66 22.31
CA VAL A 922 8.32 34.00 22.01
C VAL A 922 9.50 34.95 21.96
N LEU A 923 9.99 35.28 20.77
CA LEU A 923 11.20 36.06 20.59
C LEU A 923 10.91 37.57 20.52
N GLY A 924 11.62 38.37 21.32
CA GLY A 924 11.49 39.83 21.34
C GLY A 924 12.65 40.56 22.02
N LEU A 925 12.51 41.89 22.20
CA LEU A 925 13.46 42.71 22.96
C LEU A 925 13.49 42.30 24.43
N LYS A 926 14.70 42.22 25.00
CA LYS A 926 15.00 41.87 26.40
C LYS A 926 14.90 43.06 27.34
#